data_AF-A0A5N6JD29-F1
#
_entry.id   AF-A0A5N6JD29-F1
#
_cell.length_a   1.000
_cell.length_b   1.000
_cell.length_c   1.000
_cell.angle_alpha   90.00
_cell.angle_beta   90.00
_cell.angle_gamma   90.00
#
_symmetry.space_group_name_H-M   'P 1'
#
loop_
_entity.id
_entity.type
_entity.pdbx_description
1 polymer ?
#
loop_
_entity_poly.entity_id
_entity_poly.type
_entity_poly.pdbx_seq_one_letter_code
_entity_poly.pdbx_strand_id
1 'polypeptide(L)'
;MSLGLSEKNDTPDATSTTIKSSDISVEESPGQGRGNVHYVKRTENDSLPAYDGDVIPGYDANLMRARASLSSAEEKKLLRRIDWHLIPLLAIMYMLKSVDFTNVSWGVVLCCHAAVTNRQGLYAVRFFLGLFEAGLWPGMLVQLCYWYRPDEIAPRIVLVTLLVPSTASWLSERERTFVEARLPSNAPRAAEENFNLRELLATLQNKRIWLFLLCWAFFTVGTTGLTFYQPTVIANLGFTSMGESLLLNIPSAVFAVILTVVFGILADTGRIPQPAIPLAFMIVIEACYGVLYAFPNTGGVYAATILAGGFSTAWYVMMWPWRVQTTEGATGSAFAIAFANSYGQIGGAVGSQLFNSRYAPRYTTSFGIAMGFVGMAIIMNLITWGFTWRVDVDTRKLKRIRLAAAKQNQAVLDDVDIHAGEKRQFNIYAYVGKNRQPDVLVTSHIDTVPPFIPYCLHAPTSDTSFIRTDLVIAGRGTVDAKASVAAIVFAALETLDENPNASIGLLFDVGEENSGVGMKHFSNSELNPTPPTYRTVIFGEPTELSLVAAHKGTLGFKLVAEGKAAHSGYPWLGESAISSLIPVLAHLDTLQDLPPEKGGLLRSETLGKSTLNIGRVHGGIAANVVPAHAEAAISVRLAAGTPEDTRAIIERAVAKVTGGGRSVYPDFGDRKAGAPPQYFDVDVDGFEVITVNYGTDAPALKIHDQRTQRVKRYLYGPGSILVAHADNEAITVGELEEAVRGYKRLIAASL
;
A
#
# COMPACT_ATOMS: atom_id res chain seq x y z
N MET A 1 2.15 34.20 -60.36
CA MET A 1 0.83 34.64 -59.85
C MET A 1 0.94 34.66 -58.34
N SER A 2 0.70 35.80 -57.69
CA SER A 2 0.93 35.97 -56.25
C SER A 2 -0.36 35.71 -55.46
N LEU A 3 -0.32 34.82 -54.49
CA LEU A 3 -1.20 34.82 -53.32
C LEU A 3 -0.38 34.40 -52.10
N GLY A 4 -0.06 35.37 -51.24
CA GLY A 4 0.63 35.12 -49.98
C GLY A 4 -0.38 34.95 -48.85
N LEU A 5 -0.11 34.02 -47.95
CA LEU A 5 -0.60 34.06 -46.58
C LEU A 5 0.61 33.96 -45.65
N SER A 6 0.75 34.94 -44.77
CA SER A 6 1.71 34.91 -43.68
C SER A 6 1.17 33.99 -42.60
N GLU A 7 1.75 32.81 -42.46
CA GLU A 7 1.65 32.08 -41.19
C GLU A 7 2.64 32.72 -40.21
N LYS A 8 2.12 33.10 -39.04
CA LYS A 8 2.96 33.50 -37.92
C LYS A 8 3.69 32.27 -37.39
N ASN A 9 5.01 32.38 -37.24
CA ASN A 9 5.75 31.54 -36.31
C ASN A 9 5.43 31.98 -34.86
N ASP A 10 4.22 31.69 -34.39
CA ASP A 10 3.95 31.58 -32.96
C ASP A 10 4.37 30.16 -32.53
N THR A 11 5.68 29.92 -32.42
CA THR A 11 6.19 28.72 -31.74
C THR A 11 5.79 28.81 -30.28
N PRO A 12 4.97 27.89 -29.74
CA PRO A 12 4.73 27.88 -28.31
C PRO A 12 6.03 27.50 -27.60
N ASP A 13 6.52 28.39 -26.74
CA ASP A 13 7.63 28.09 -25.82
C ASP A 13 7.24 26.85 -25.00
N ALA A 14 7.91 25.73 -25.29
CA ALA A 14 7.78 24.47 -24.57
C ALA A 14 8.44 24.60 -23.18
N THR A 15 7.82 25.44 -22.35
CA THR A 15 8.17 25.70 -20.95
C THR A 15 7.91 24.44 -20.14
N SER A 16 8.93 23.56 -20.07
CA SER A 16 8.96 22.39 -19.20
C SER A 16 8.41 22.75 -17.82
N THR A 17 7.20 22.28 -17.54
CA THR A 17 6.41 22.77 -16.42
C THR A 17 6.77 21.94 -15.19
N THR A 18 7.90 22.28 -14.57
CA THR A 18 8.38 21.63 -13.35
C THR A 18 7.42 21.93 -12.20
N ILE A 19 6.82 20.89 -11.62
CA ILE A 19 6.03 20.95 -10.40
C ILE A 19 7.01 20.97 -9.22
N LYS A 20 7.09 22.10 -8.53
CA LYS A 20 7.92 22.23 -7.32
C LYS A 20 7.11 21.89 -6.07
N SER A 21 7.77 21.57 -4.97
CA SER A 21 7.12 21.46 -3.64
C SER A 21 6.29 22.70 -3.29
N SER A 22 6.69 23.89 -3.73
CA SER A 22 5.94 25.15 -3.59
C SER A 22 4.63 25.24 -4.40
N ASP A 23 4.47 24.44 -5.45
CA ASP A 23 3.25 24.39 -6.27
C ASP A 23 2.23 23.37 -5.71
N ILE A 24 2.63 22.59 -4.71
CA ILE A 24 1.78 21.66 -3.98
C ILE A 24 1.03 22.45 -2.89
N SER A 25 -0.17 22.93 -3.19
CA SER A 25 -1.00 23.54 -2.15
C SER A 25 -1.48 22.47 -1.17
N VAL A 26 -1.26 22.71 0.11
CA VAL A 26 -1.71 21.86 1.22
C VAL A 26 -2.89 22.55 1.91
N GLU A 27 -4.05 21.89 1.93
CA GLU A 27 -5.21 22.35 2.70
C GLU A 27 -5.52 21.37 3.83
N GLU A 28 -5.87 21.90 5.01
CA GLU A 28 -6.50 21.10 6.06
C GLU A 28 -7.88 20.63 5.59
N SER A 29 -8.14 19.32 5.68
CA SER A 29 -9.46 18.77 5.35
C SER A 29 -10.54 19.39 6.27
N PRO A 30 -11.59 20.05 5.74
CA PRO A 30 -12.62 20.69 6.56
C PRO A 30 -13.49 19.65 7.29
N GLY A 31 -13.07 19.27 8.49
CA GLY A 31 -13.79 18.36 9.39
C GLY A 31 -12.89 17.43 10.21
N GLN A 32 -12.59 17.84 11.44
CA GLN A 32 -11.99 17.04 12.53
C GLN A 32 -10.75 16.18 12.17
N GLY A 33 -9.60 16.85 12.06
CA GLY A 33 -8.37 16.35 12.70
C GLY A 33 -7.64 15.16 12.06
N ARG A 34 -7.69 14.99 10.73
CA ARG A 34 -6.83 14.05 10.01
C ARG A 34 -6.45 14.53 8.61
N GLY A 35 -5.14 14.51 8.33
CA GLY A 35 -4.57 14.57 6.99
C GLY A 35 -4.54 15.97 6.37
N ASN A 36 -3.33 16.42 6.06
CA ASN A 36 -3.10 17.43 5.03
C ASN A 36 -3.40 16.79 3.67
N VAL A 37 -4.15 17.48 2.80
CA VAL A 37 -4.44 16.99 1.44
C VAL A 37 -3.60 17.75 0.43
N HIS A 38 -2.94 17.02 -0.47
CA HIS A 38 -1.95 17.54 -1.40
C HIS A 38 -2.52 17.71 -2.80
N TYR A 39 -2.54 18.94 -3.30
CA TYR A 39 -3.05 19.30 -4.63
C TYR A 39 -1.94 19.87 -5.52
N VAL A 40 -1.99 19.55 -6.81
CA VAL A 40 -1.05 20.05 -7.84
C VAL A 40 -1.84 20.63 -9.02
N LYS A 41 -1.40 21.75 -9.59
CA LYS A 41 -1.98 22.27 -10.85
C LYS A 41 -1.63 21.36 -12.02
N ARG A 42 -2.62 21.03 -12.86
CA ARG A 42 -2.42 20.22 -14.05
C ARG A 42 -1.82 21.05 -15.18
N THR A 43 -1.00 20.41 -16.00
CA THR A 43 -0.27 21.03 -17.10
C THR A 43 -0.87 20.63 -18.45
N GLU A 44 -0.93 21.55 -19.40
CA GLU A 44 -1.40 21.31 -20.79
C GLU A 44 -0.25 20.94 -21.75
N ASN A 45 0.98 20.78 -21.25
CA ASN A 45 2.17 20.48 -22.06
C ASN A 45 2.29 19.00 -22.44
N ASP A 46 2.82 18.73 -23.63
CA ASP A 46 2.94 17.38 -24.19
C ASP A 46 4.01 16.48 -23.53
N SER A 47 4.85 17.04 -22.67
CA SER A 47 5.82 16.30 -21.85
C SER A 47 5.26 15.97 -20.46
N LEU A 48 5.73 14.87 -19.87
CA LEU A 48 5.52 14.61 -18.44
C LEU A 48 6.18 15.73 -17.62
N PRO A 49 5.47 16.39 -16.70
CA PRO A 49 6.08 17.44 -15.88
C PRO A 49 7.14 16.84 -14.95
N ALA A 50 8.28 17.53 -14.83
CA ALA A 50 9.26 17.22 -13.81
C ALA A 50 8.67 17.48 -12.41
N TYR A 51 9.13 16.75 -11.39
CA TYR A 51 8.66 16.89 -10.00
C TYR A 51 9.88 17.04 -9.10
N ASP A 52 9.84 18.11 -8.31
CA ASP A 52 10.96 18.66 -7.55
C ASP A 52 10.45 18.93 -6.12
N GLY A 53 10.20 17.86 -5.37
CA GLY A 53 9.60 17.90 -4.02
C GLY A 53 9.50 16.52 -3.33
N ASP A 54 9.27 16.54 -2.01
CA ASP A 54 9.20 15.37 -1.12
C ASP A 54 8.11 14.35 -1.54
N VAL A 55 8.48 13.06 -1.58
CA VAL A 55 7.55 11.96 -1.88
C VAL A 55 6.60 11.73 -0.69
N ILE A 56 5.28 11.80 -0.91
CA ILE A 56 4.30 11.43 0.13
C ILE A 56 4.54 9.96 0.54
N PRO A 57 4.67 9.65 1.85
CA PRO A 57 4.99 8.29 2.30
C PRO A 57 4.05 7.22 1.73
N GLY A 58 4.63 6.19 1.11
CA GLY A 58 3.88 5.07 0.50
C GLY A 58 3.56 5.20 -0.99
N TYR A 59 4.04 6.24 -1.68
CA TYR A 59 3.74 6.50 -3.09
C TYR A 59 4.98 6.57 -3.99
N ASP A 60 4.77 6.42 -5.30
CA ASP A 60 5.81 6.47 -6.32
C ASP A 60 5.86 7.87 -6.97
N ALA A 61 7.03 8.52 -6.94
CA ALA A 61 7.26 9.85 -7.50
C ALA A 61 7.05 9.94 -9.03
N ASN A 62 7.23 8.83 -9.75
CA ASN A 62 6.98 8.75 -11.19
C ASN A 62 5.47 8.76 -11.47
N LEU A 63 4.69 8.11 -10.61
CA LEU A 63 3.23 8.13 -10.69
C LEU A 63 2.68 9.50 -10.27
N MET A 64 3.24 10.15 -9.24
CA MET A 64 2.84 11.51 -8.85
C MET A 64 2.99 12.53 -9.99
N ARG A 65 4.14 12.53 -10.69
CA ARG A 65 4.35 13.31 -11.93
C ARG A 65 3.24 13.11 -12.93
N ALA A 66 2.93 11.85 -13.21
CA ALA A 66 1.93 11.49 -14.19
C ALA A 66 0.49 11.76 -13.75
N ARG A 67 0.17 12.03 -12.47
CA ARG A 67 -1.18 12.49 -12.05
C ARG A 67 -1.52 13.91 -12.52
N ALA A 68 -0.51 14.76 -12.71
CA ALA A 68 -0.68 16.16 -13.11
C ALA A 68 -0.50 16.40 -14.62
N SER A 69 -0.08 15.40 -15.39
CA SER A 69 0.37 15.55 -16.78
C SER A 69 -0.74 15.75 -17.82
N LEU A 70 -2.02 15.65 -17.44
CA LEU A 70 -3.17 15.94 -18.30
C LEU A 70 -4.12 16.92 -17.61
N SER A 71 -4.59 17.92 -18.36
CA SER A 71 -5.70 18.78 -17.93
C SER A 71 -6.97 17.97 -17.63
N SER A 72 -7.90 18.55 -16.87
CA SER A 72 -9.18 17.90 -16.59
C SER A 72 -10.02 17.66 -17.87
N ALA A 73 -9.79 18.43 -18.93
CA ALA A 73 -10.45 18.25 -20.23
C ALA A 73 -9.84 17.07 -21.01
N GLU A 74 -8.51 16.98 -21.03
CA GLU A 74 -7.78 15.86 -21.65
C GLU A 74 -8.05 14.55 -20.91
N GLU A 75 -7.99 14.50 -19.57
CA GLU A 75 -8.37 13.31 -18.79
C GLU A 75 -9.77 12.82 -19.19
N LYS A 76 -10.75 13.72 -19.27
CA LYS A 76 -12.13 13.35 -19.64
C LYS A 76 -12.25 12.88 -21.09
N LYS A 77 -11.42 13.41 -22.00
CA LYS A 77 -11.34 12.98 -23.41
C LYS A 77 -10.65 11.62 -23.55
N LEU A 78 -9.57 11.40 -22.81
CA LEU A 78 -8.86 10.13 -22.69
C LEU A 78 -9.76 9.05 -22.09
N LEU A 79 -10.40 9.29 -20.94
CA LEU A 79 -11.34 8.35 -20.33
C LEU A 79 -12.48 8.00 -21.30
N ARG A 80 -13.03 8.97 -22.04
CA ARG A 80 -14.01 8.69 -23.10
C ARG A 80 -13.44 7.88 -24.26
N ARG A 81 -12.17 8.05 -24.62
CA ARG A 81 -11.50 7.26 -25.66
C ARG A 81 -11.23 5.83 -25.19
N ILE A 82 -10.82 5.66 -23.94
CA ILE A 82 -10.71 4.35 -23.27
C ILE A 82 -12.08 3.71 -23.24
N ASP A 83 -13.11 4.38 -22.71
CA ASP A 83 -14.49 3.92 -22.74
C ASP A 83 -14.86 3.50 -24.19
N TRP A 84 -14.65 4.31 -25.23
CA TRP A 84 -15.00 3.94 -26.63
C TRP A 84 -14.22 2.79 -27.28
N HIS A 85 -12.98 2.50 -26.89
CA HIS A 85 -12.20 1.39 -27.47
C HIS A 85 -12.33 0.12 -26.64
N LEU A 86 -12.27 0.32 -25.32
CA LEU A 86 -12.40 -0.72 -24.32
C LEU A 86 -13.86 -1.19 -24.32
N ILE A 87 -14.83 -0.40 -23.87
CA ILE A 87 -16.21 -0.85 -23.59
C ILE A 87 -16.92 -1.60 -24.75
N PRO A 88 -16.83 -1.19 -26.03
CA PRO A 88 -17.42 -1.99 -27.10
C PRO A 88 -16.73 -3.34 -27.31
N LEU A 89 -15.39 -3.39 -27.29
CA LEU A 89 -14.63 -4.65 -27.30
C LEU A 89 -14.96 -5.49 -26.06
N LEU A 90 -15.11 -4.83 -24.91
CA LEU A 90 -15.48 -5.43 -23.65
C LEU A 90 -16.85 -6.15 -23.77
N ALA A 91 -17.90 -5.44 -24.19
CA ALA A 91 -19.23 -6.01 -24.42
C ALA A 91 -19.24 -7.08 -25.55
N ILE A 92 -18.45 -6.89 -26.61
CA ILE A 92 -18.31 -7.86 -27.69
C ILE A 92 -17.67 -9.15 -27.20
N MET A 93 -16.65 -9.15 -26.35
CA MET A 93 -16.15 -10.42 -25.80
C MET A 93 -17.06 -11.03 -24.73
N TYR A 94 -17.86 -10.24 -24.00
CA TYR A 94 -18.90 -10.82 -23.15
C TYR A 94 -19.97 -11.55 -23.99
N MET A 95 -20.36 -10.96 -25.12
CA MET A 95 -21.22 -11.62 -26.12
C MET A 95 -20.52 -12.82 -26.77
N LEU A 96 -19.26 -12.70 -27.19
CA LEU A 96 -18.51 -13.81 -27.80
C LEU A 96 -18.23 -14.93 -26.79
N LYS A 97 -18.01 -14.65 -25.51
CA LYS A 97 -17.99 -15.68 -24.45
C LYS A 97 -19.34 -16.36 -24.28
N SER A 98 -20.43 -15.64 -24.56
CA SER A 98 -21.79 -16.19 -24.65
C SER A 98 -22.06 -16.88 -26.00
N VAL A 99 -21.04 -17.07 -26.85
CA VAL A 99 -21.10 -17.76 -28.16
C VAL A 99 -20.02 -18.85 -28.31
N ASP A 100 -18.81 -18.68 -27.75
CA ASP A 100 -17.58 -19.38 -28.14
C ASP A 100 -16.77 -19.92 -26.95
N PHE A 101 -15.80 -20.83 -27.22
CA PHE A 101 -14.96 -21.67 -26.32
C PHE A 101 -15.55 -22.05 -24.95
N THR A 102 -15.77 -21.09 -24.03
CA THR A 102 -16.56 -21.33 -22.81
C THR A 102 -17.91 -21.97 -23.16
N ASN A 103 -18.64 -21.49 -24.16
CA ASN A 103 -19.89 -22.13 -24.61
C ASN A 103 -19.69 -23.56 -25.14
N VAL A 104 -18.56 -23.86 -25.76
CA VAL A 104 -18.24 -25.20 -26.27
C VAL A 104 -17.89 -26.13 -25.11
N SER A 105 -17.04 -25.71 -24.17
CA SER A 105 -16.74 -26.47 -22.95
C SER A 105 -17.99 -26.68 -22.08
N TRP A 106 -18.79 -25.62 -21.90
CA TRP A 106 -20.04 -25.65 -21.13
C TRP A 106 -21.10 -26.52 -21.82
N GLY A 107 -21.23 -26.41 -23.15
CA GLY A 107 -22.09 -27.25 -23.98
C GLY A 107 -21.67 -28.73 -24.00
N VAL A 108 -20.37 -29.02 -24.08
CA VAL A 108 -19.83 -30.39 -23.95
C VAL A 108 -20.12 -30.96 -22.57
N VAL A 109 -19.89 -30.19 -21.50
CA VAL A 109 -20.20 -30.60 -20.12
C VAL A 109 -21.72 -30.74 -19.88
N LEU A 110 -22.55 -29.95 -20.55
CA LEU A 110 -24.01 -30.12 -20.59
C LEU A 110 -24.42 -31.40 -21.34
N CYS A 111 -23.81 -31.71 -22.49
CA CYS A 111 -23.99 -32.99 -23.17
C CYS A 111 -23.55 -34.17 -22.28
N CYS A 112 -22.47 -34.02 -21.50
CA CYS A 112 -22.06 -35.01 -20.51
C CYS A 112 -23.10 -35.22 -19.40
N HIS A 113 -23.95 -34.25 -19.04
CA HIS A 113 -25.04 -34.49 -18.08
C HIS A 113 -26.03 -35.55 -18.61
N ALA A 114 -26.26 -35.65 -19.92
CA ALA A 114 -27.15 -36.65 -20.51
C ALA A 114 -26.56 -38.07 -20.48
N ALA A 115 -25.23 -38.20 -20.42
CA ALA A 115 -24.53 -39.49 -20.30
C ALA A 115 -24.36 -39.96 -18.84
N VAL A 116 -24.64 -39.11 -17.86
CA VAL A 116 -24.52 -39.43 -16.43
C VAL A 116 -25.73 -40.24 -15.94
N THR A 117 -25.47 -41.45 -15.46
CA THR A 117 -26.48 -42.35 -14.87
C THR A 117 -26.36 -42.51 -13.35
N ASN A 118 -25.34 -41.91 -12.72
CA ASN A 118 -25.06 -42.07 -11.29
C ASN A 118 -24.80 -40.73 -10.58
N ARG A 119 -24.93 -40.74 -9.25
CA ARG A 119 -24.90 -39.53 -8.42
C ARG A 119 -23.50 -38.89 -8.36
N GLN A 120 -22.44 -39.70 -8.34
CA GLN A 120 -21.06 -39.20 -8.35
C GLN A 120 -20.71 -38.48 -9.66
N GLY A 121 -21.11 -39.06 -10.80
CA GLY A 121 -20.93 -38.46 -12.12
C GLY A 121 -21.65 -37.12 -12.24
N LEU A 122 -22.85 -36.99 -11.66
CA LEU A 122 -23.58 -35.72 -11.67
C LEU A 122 -22.84 -34.63 -10.90
N TYR A 123 -22.23 -34.97 -9.76
CA TYR A 123 -21.39 -34.05 -8.99
C TYR A 123 -20.09 -33.70 -9.74
N ALA A 124 -19.43 -34.67 -10.39
CA ALA A 124 -18.22 -34.42 -11.18
C ALA A 124 -18.49 -33.49 -12.37
N VAL A 125 -19.54 -33.75 -13.15
CA VAL A 125 -19.90 -32.91 -14.31
C VAL A 125 -20.37 -31.52 -13.84
N ARG A 126 -21.04 -31.40 -12.68
CA ARG A 126 -21.35 -30.10 -12.06
C ARG A 126 -20.10 -29.32 -11.62
N PHE A 127 -19.10 -30.01 -11.07
CA PHE A 127 -17.82 -29.38 -10.69
C PHE A 127 -17.11 -28.81 -11.93
N PHE A 128 -17.00 -29.57 -13.02
CA PHE A 128 -16.39 -29.08 -14.25
C PHE A 128 -17.18 -27.92 -14.89
N LEU A 129 -18.51 -27.95 -14.81
CA LEU A 129 -19.35 -26.84 -15.28
C LEU A 129 -19.00 -25.53 -14.56
N GLY A 130 -18.95 -25.56 -13.22
CA GLY A 130 -18.55 -24.41 -12.40
C GLY A 130 -17.09 -23.99 -12.62
N LEU A 131 -16.16 -24.93 -12.82
CA LEU A 131 -14.75 -24.64 -13.11
C LEU A 131 -14.60 -23.82 -14.41
N PHE A 132 -15.34 -24.17 -15.46
CA PHE A 132 -15.31 -23.43 -16.73
C PHE A 132 -16.08 -22.09 -16.68
N GLU A 133 -17.06 -21.93 -15.78
CA GLU A 133 -17.72 -20.64 -15.52
C GLU A 133 -16.85 -19.66 -14.72
N ALA A 134 -16.05 -20.16 -13.77
CA ALA A 134 -15.49 -19.36 -12.68
C ALA A 134 -14.51 -18.27 -13.11
N GLY A 135 -13.79 -18.43 -14.22
CA GLY A 135 -12.66 -17.56 -14.57
C GLY A 135 -13.01 -16.19 -15.15
N LEU A 136 -14.07 -16.06 -15.95
CA LEU A 136 -14.29 -14.84 -16.74
C LEU A 136 -14.71 -13.64 -15.89
N TRP A 137 -15.77 -13.75 -15.11
CA TRP A 137 -16.30 -12.61 -14.37
C TRP A 137 -15.25 -12.02 -13.40
N PRO A 138 -14.40 -12.84 -12.74
CA PRO A 138 -13.23 -12.34 -12.04
C PRO A 138 -12.20 -11.66 -12.92
N GLY A 139 -11.82 -12.25 -14.05
CA GLY A 139 -10.89 -11.62 -15.00
C GLY A 139 -11.35 -10.25 -15.47
N MET A 140 -12.66 -10.08 -15.72
CA MET A 140 -13.27 -8.81 -16.10
C MET A 140 -13.21 -7.74 -15.01
N LEU A 141 -13.49 -8.12 -13.75
CA LEU A 141 -13.44 -7.20 -12.63
C LEU A 141 -12.01 -6.81 -12.25
N VAL A 142 -11.09 -7.77 -12.26
CA VAL A 142 -9.65 -7.50 -12.16
C VAL A 142 -9.22 -6.57 -13.30
N GLN A 143 -9.75 -6.77 -14.51
CA GLN A 143 -9.43 -5.88 -15.62
C GLN A 143 -9.82 -4.43 -15.36
N LEU A 144 -11.04 -4.19 -14.85
CA LEU A 144 -11.48 -2.84 -14.50
C LEU A 144 -10.56 -2.17 -13.47
N CYS A 145 -10.03 -2.93 -12.52
CA CYS A 145 -9.12 -2.41 -11.50
C CYS A 145 -7.80 -1.89 -12.09
N TYR A 146 -7.37 -2.39 -13.26
CA TYR A 146 -6.22 -1.86 -13.99
C TYR A 146 -6.51 -0.56 -14.78
N TRP A 147 -7.77 -0.11 -14.92
CA TRP A 147 -8.12 1.09 -15.72
C TRP A 147 -8.79 2.19 -14.92
N TYR A 148 -9.57 1.80 -13.92
CA TYR A 148 -10.52 2.66 -13.24
C TYR A 148 -10.36 2.53 -11.73
N ARG A 149 -10.47 3.66 -11.03
CA ARG A 149 -10.45 3.64 -9.57
C ARG A 149 -11.70 2.93 -9.02
N PRO A 150 -11.66 2.37 -7.80
CA PRO A 150 -12.82 1.68 -7.21
C PRO A 150 -14.12 2.49 -7.18
N ASP A 151 -14.03 3.82 -7.13
CA ASP A 151 -15.17 4.73 -7.17
C ASP A 151 -15.68 5.02 -8.60
N GLU A 152 -14.89 4.74 -9.63
CA GLU A 152 -15.18 4.94 -11.07
C GLU A 152 -15.66 3.65 -11.77
N ILE A 153 -15.49 2.51 -11.11
CA ILE A 153 -15.80 1.17 -11.61
C ILE A 153 -17.34 0.93 -11.71
N ALA A 154 -18.14 1.49 -10.81
CA ALA A 154 -19.59 1.22 -10.72
C ALA A 154 -20.38 1.43 -12.04
N PRO A 155 -20.29 2.58 -12.74
CA PRO A 155 -20.97 2.76 -14.03
C PRO A 155 -20.37 1.91 -15.18
N ARG A 156 -19.20 1.30 -14.97
CA ARG A 156 -18.43 0.58 -16.00
C ARG A 156 -18.55 -0.93 -15.92
N ILE A 157 -18.78 -1.52 -14.73
CA ILE A 157 -19.10 -2.96 -14.56
C ILE A 157 -20.25 -3.40 -15.49
N VAL A 158 -21.15 -2.48 -15.83
CA VAL A 158 -22.28 -2.67 -16.74
C VAL A 158 -21.85 -3.14 -18.16
N LEU A 159 -20.55 -3.11 -18.52
CA LEU A 159 -20.06 -3.03 -19.91
C LEU A 159 -18.67 -3.74 -20.22
N VAL A 160 -18.25 -4.89 -19.62
CA VAL A 160 -16.81 -5.37 -19.43
C VAL A 160 -16.43 -6.79 -20.06
N THR A 161 -15.20 -7.40 -20.05
CA THR A 161 -14.00 -7.31 -20.97
C THR A 161 -12.52 -7.38 -20.36
N LEU A 162 -11.43 -7.26 -21.18
CA LEU A 162 -9.98 -7.64 -20.98
C LEU A 162 -8.98 -6.86 -21.92
N LEU A 163 -8.03 -6.08 -21.38
CA LEU A 163 -6.81 -5.47 -21.99
C LEU A 163 -6.04 -4.74 -20.86
N VAL A 164 -4.70 -4.82 -20.68
CA VAL A 164 -3.98 -4.06 -19.62
C VAL A 164 -3.37 -2.75 -20.17
N PRO A 165 -3.35 -1.60 -19.45
CA PRO A 165 -2.88 -0.31 -20.00
C PRO A 165 -1.48 -0.34 -20.62
N SER A 166 -0.53 -1.01 -19.97
CA SER A 166 0.84 -1.22 -20.48
C SER A 166 0.89 -1.87 -21.87
N THR A 167 -0.08 -2.74 -22.19
CA THR A 167 -0.19 -3.46 -23.47
C THR A 167 -1.00 -2.72 -24.54
N ALA A 168 -1.64 -1.59 -24.21
CA ALA A 168 -2.53 -0.87 -25.11
C ALA A 168 -1.77 -0.03 -26.14
N SER A 169 -1.41 -0.63 -27.28
CA SER A 169 -0.63 -0.01 -28.36
C SER A 169 -1.20 1.30 -28.93
N TRP A 170 -2.51 1.52 -28.79
CA TRP A 170 -3.24 2.70 -29.28
C TRP A 170 -3.23 3.90 -28.32
N LEU A 171 -2.69 3.76 -27.10
CA LEU A 171 -2.43 4.87 -26.18
C LEU A 171 -0.99 5.36 -26.33
N SER A 172 -0.79 6.67 -26.24
CA SER A 172 0.55 7.27 -26.12
C SER A 172 1.20 6.94 -24.78
N GLU A 173 2.53 7.06 -24.71
CA GLU A 173 3.29 6.79 -23.48
C GLU A 173 2.85 7.69 -22.31
N ARG A 174 2.65 9.01 -22.57
CA ARG A 174 2.06 9.98 -21.61
C ARG A 174 0.68 9.54 -21.11
N GLU A 175 -0.21 9.07 -21.99
CA GLU A 175 -1.54 8.57 -21.61
C GLU A 175 -1.46 7.28 -20.79
N ARG A 176 -0.57 6.33 -21.14
CA ARG A 176 -0.40 5.07 -20.37
C ARG A 176 0.12 5.34 -18.96
N THR A 177 1.18 6.13 -18.82
CA THR A 177 1.76 6.46 -17.50
C THR A 177 0.75 7.23 -16.64
N PHE A 178 -0.08 8.12 -17.23
CA PHE A 178 -1.19 8.78 -16.53
C PHE A 178 -2.25 7.78 -16.02
N VAL A 179 -2.59 6.76 -16.83
CA VAL A 179 -3.61 5.74 -16.49
C VAL A 179 -3.12 4.78 -15.41
N GLU A 180 -1.83 4.44 -15.36
CA GLU A 180 -1.28 3.65 -14.25
C GLU A 180 -1.16 4.51 -12.99
N ALA A 181 -0.76 5.77 -13.14
CA ALA A 181 -0.58 6.70 -12.04
C ALA A 181 -1.86 7.06 -11.29
N ARG A 182 -3.00 7.20 -11.97
CA ARG A 182 -4.29 7.60 -11.37
C ARG A 182 -4.89 6.56 -10.42
N LEU A 183 -4.40 5.32 -10.45
CA LEU A 183 -4.92 4.19 -9.67
C LEU A 183 -4.42 4.26 -8.22
N PRO A 184 -5.19 3.78 -7.23
CA PRO A 184 -4.76 3.77 -5.84
C PRO A 184 -3.61 2.78 -5.61
N SER A 185 -2.89 2.96 -4.51
CA SER A 185 -1.73 2.12 -4.14
C SER A 185 -2.05 0.63 -4.01
N ASN A 186 -3.30 0.28 -3.68
CA ASN A 186 -3.78 -1.11 -3.57
C ASN A 186 -4.30 -1.72 -4.89
N ALA A 187 -4.36 -0.97 -5.98
CA ALA A 187 -4.82 -1.49 -7.27
C ALA A 187 -3.77 -2.44 -7.88
N PRO A 188 -4.19 -3.55 -8.51
CA PRO A 188 -3.30 -4.44 -9.27
C PRO A 188 -2.40 -3.68 -10.25
N ARG A 189 -1.11 -4.03 -10.31
CA ARG A 189 -0.14 -3.42 -11.23
C ARG A 189 0.46 -4.43 -12.20
N ALA A 190 0.78 -3.99 -13.42
CA ALA A 190 1.38 -4.84 -14.45
C ALA A 190 2.81 -5.32 -14.12
N ALA A 191 3.45 -4.75 -13.09
CA ALA A 191 4.76 -5.13 -12.59
C ALA A 191 4.73 -6.11 -11.40
N GLU A 192 3.53 -6.47 -10.90
CA GLU A 192 3.36 -7.47 -9.85
C GLU A 192 3.49 -8.90 -10.42
N GLU A 193 3.92 -9.86 -9.59
CA GLU A 193 4.05 -11.26 -10.02
C GLU A 193 2.70 -11.84 -10.43
N ASN A 194 2.66 -12.63 -11.52
CA ASN A 194 1.43 -13.25 -12.03
C ASN A 194 0.71 -14.17 -11.02
N PHE A 195 1.41 -14.65 -9.97
CA PHE A 195 0.83 -15.47 -8.91
C PHE A 195 1.74 -15.51 -7.67
N ASN A 196 1.24 -15.02 -6.52
CA ASN A 196 1.94 -15.11 -5.23
C ASN A 196 1.14 -15.91 -4.18
N LEU A 197 1.68 -17.05 -3.75
CA LEU A 197 1.00 -17.95 -2.78
C LEU A 197 0.86 -17.33 -1.38
N ARG A 198 1.79 -16.46 -0.96
CA ARG A 198 1.72 -15.80 0.37
C ARG A 198 0.59 -14.77 0.39
N GLU A 199 0.43 -14.01 -0.69
CA GLU A 199 -0.65 -13.04 -0.90
C GLU A 199 -2.03 -13.74 -0.87
N LEU A 200 -2.15 -14.91 -1.51
CA LEU A 200 -3.36 -15.75 -1.46
C LEU A 200 -3.70 -16.21 -0.03
N LEU A 201 -2.70 -16.69 0.73
CA LEU A 201 -2.89 -17.12 2.11
C LEU A 201 -3.25 -15.95 3.04
N ALA A 202 -2.62 -14.79 2.87
CA ALA A 202 -2.97 -13.56 3.59
C ALA A 202 -4.41 -13.11 3.28
N THR A 203 -4.82 -13.21 2.01
CA THR A 203 -6.19 -12.90 1.57
C THR A 203 -7.23 -13.80 2.24
N LEU A 204 -6.94 -15.10 2.41
CA LEU A 204 -7.82 -16.02 3.15
C LEU A 204 -7.89 -15.73 4.66
N GLN A 205 -6.84 -15.16 5.25
CA GLN A 205 -6.81 -14.75 6.66
C GLN A 205 -7.49 -13.38 6.89
N ASN A 206 -7.73 -12.58 5.84
CA ASN A 206 -8.34 -11.28 5.94
C ASN A 206 -9.81 -11.37 6.37
N LYS A 207 -10.14 -10.90 7.59
CA LYS A 207 -11.50 -10.94 8.15
C LYS A 207 -12.54 -10.23 7.27
N ARG A 208 -12.13 -9.22 6.48
CA ARG A 208 -13.02 -8.47 5.58
C ARG A 208 -13.61 -9.38 4.50
N ILE A 209 -12.85 -10.34 3.95
CA ILE A 209 -13.36 -11.24 2.91
C ILE A 209 -14.54 -12.07 3.44
N TRP A 210 -14.41 -12.65 4.63
CA TRP A 210 -15.42 -13.51 5.23
C TRP A 210 -16.73 -12.77 5.57
N LEU A 211 -16.65 -11.50 5.98
CA LEU A 211 -17.83 -10.66 6.18
C LEU A 211 -18.63 -10.47 4.87
N PHE A 212 -17.94 -10.15 3.77
CA PHE A 212 -18.57 -10.06 2.46
C PHE A 212 -19.10 -11.40 1.95
N LEU A 213 -18.38 -12.50 2.17
CA LEU A 213 -18.82 -13.86 1.79
C LEU A 213 -20.10 -14.26 2.53
N LEU A 214 -20.23 -13.95 3.83
CA LEU A 214 -21.43 -14.21 4.62
C LEU A 214 -22.62 -13.36 4.15
N CYS A 215 -22.41 -12.06 3.88
CA CYS A 215 -23.43 -11.20 3.27
C CYS A 215 -23.89 -11.75 1.91
N TRP A 216 -22.96 -12.24 1.09
CA TRP A 216 -23.25 -12.83 -0.22
C TRP A 216 -24.03 -14.14 -0.11
N ALA A 217 -23.63 -15.04 0.78
CA ALA A 217 -24.28 -16.34 0.93
C ALA A 217 -25.70 -16.24 1.49
N PHE A 218 -25.95 -15.40 2.50
CA PHE A 218 -27.32 -15.18 2.98
C PHE A 218 -28.21 -14.56 1.90
N PHE A 219 -27.67 -13.62 1.11
CA PHE A 219 -28.39 -13.03 0.00
C PHE A 219 -28.69 -14.03 -1.13
N THR A 220 -27.72 -14.85 -1.57
CA THR A 220 -27.96 -15.85 -2.62
C THR A 220 -28.94 -16.93 -2.16
N VAL A 221 -28.83 -17.45 -0.93
CA VAL A 221 -29.82 -18.41 -0.39
C VAL A 221 -31.23 -17.81 -0.38
N GLY A 222 -31.38 -16.56 0.08
CA GLY A 222 -32.68 -15.89 0.13
C GLY A 222 -33.29 -15.60 -1.25
N THR A 223 -32.47 -15.24 -2.25
CA THR A 223 -32.97 -14.71 -3.53
C THR A 223 -33.01 -15.73 -4.68
N THR A 224 -32.07 -16.67 -4.77
CA THR A 224 -31.99 -17.58 -5.93
C THR A 224 -33.22 -18.48 -6.08
N GLY A 225 -33.90 -18.81 -4.98
CA GLY A 225 -35.15 -19.56 -5.01
C GLY A 225 -36.25 -18.87 -5.81
N LEU A 226 -36.44 -17.56 -5.62
CA LEU A 226 -37.38 -16.79 -6.44
C LEU A 226 -36.93 -16.72 -7.89
N THR A 227 -35.66 -16.43 -8.16
CA THR A 227 -35.14 -16.32 -9.54
C THR A 227 -35.35 -17.61 -10.33
N PHE A 228 -35.14 -18.78 -9.71
CA PHE A 228 -35.33 -20.07 -10.38
C PHE A 228 -36.82 -20.41 -10.60
N TYR A 229 -37.68 -20.14 -9.62
CA TYR A 229 -39.12 -20.46 -9.70
C TYR A 229 -39.98 -19.33 -10.26
N GLN A 230 -39.40 -18.19 -10.66
CA GLN A 230 -40.11 -16.99 -11.12
C GLN A 230 -41.15 -17.29 -12.22
N PRO A 231 -40.84 -18.08 -13.28
CA PRO A 231 -41.83 -18.43 -14.30
C PRO A 231 -43.00 -19.26 -13.76
N THR A 232 -42.73 -20.14 -12.79
CA THR A 232 -43.72 -20.99 -12.13
C THR A 232 -44.61 -20.19 -11.17
N VAL A 233 -44.02 -19.25 -10.42
CA VAL A 233 -44.77 -18.32 -9.56
C VAL A 233 -45.72 -17.46 -10.40
N ILE A 234 -45.24 -16.94 -11.54
CA ILE A 234 -46.07 -16.15 -12.47
C ILE A 234 -47.14 -17.02 -13.16
N ALA A 235 -46.82 -18.25 -13.60
CA ALA A 235 -47.80 -19.15 -14.19
C ALA A 235 -48.92 -19.54 -13.20
N ASN A 236 -48.57 -19.74 -11.91
CA ASN A 236 -49.53 -20.01 -10.84
C ASN A 236 -50.48 -18.84 -10.54
N LEU A 237 -50.24 -17.65 -11.09
CA LEU A 237 -51.19 -16.52 -11.03
C LEU A 237 -52.39 -16.70 -11.99
N GLY A 238 -52.31 -17.63 -12.94
CA GLY A 238 -53.41 -17.98 -13.86
C GLY A 238 -53.61 -17.00 -15.01
N PHE A 239 -52.68 -16.06 -15.24
CA PHE A 239 -52.80 -15.06 -16.31
C PHE A 239 -52.52 -15.61 -17.72
N THR A 240 -51.60 -16.57 -17.84
CA THR A 240 -51.10 -17.09 -19.13
C THR A 240 -50.62 -18.54 -19.02
N SER A 241 -50.35 -19.20 -20.14
CA SER A 241 -49.71 -20.52 -20.15
C SER A 241 -48.24 -20.47 -19.66
N MET A 242 -47.68 -21.64 -19.33
CA MET A 242 -46.30 -21.79 -18.83
C MET A 242 -45.24 -21.27 -19.82
N GLY A 243 -45.49 -21.32 -21.12
CA GLY A 243 -44.59 -20.76 -22.14
C GLY A 243 -44.67 -19.23 -22.23
N GLU A 244 -45.88 -18.69 -22.14
CA GLU A 244 -46.12 -17.24 -22.17
C GLU A 244 -45.65 -16.55 -20.87
N SER A 245 -45.63 -17.25 -19.73
CA SER A 245 -45.10 -16.69 -18.46
C SER A 245 -43.61 -16.35 -18.53
N LEU A 246 -42.86 -16.94 -19.48
CA LEU A 246 -41.48 -16.56 -19.76
C LEU A 246 -41.38 -15.14 -20.37
N LEU A 247 -42.32 -14.75 -21.22
CA LEU A 247 -42.38 -13.38 -21.78
C LEU A 247 -42.70 -12.35 -20.68
N LEU A 248 -43.53 -12.74 -19.70
CA LEU A 248 -43.84 -11.91 -18.53
C LEU A 248 -42.65 -11.70 -17.57
N ASN A 249 -41.50 -12.37 -17.77
CA ASN A 249 -40.28 -12.08 -17.03
C ASN A 249 -39.44 -10.94 -17.65
N ILE A 250 -39.66 -10.58 -18.92
CA ILE A 250 -38.91 -9.52 -19.61
C ILE A 250 -38.94 -8.17 -18.84
N PRO A 251 -40.07 -7.71 -18.28
CA PRO A 251 -40.11 -6.49 -17.46
C PRO A 251 -39.15 -6.50 -16.26
N SER A 252 -38.91 -7.67 -15.64
CA SER A 252 -37.98 -7.79 -14.51
C SER A 252 -36.54 -7.57 -14.94
N ALA A 253 -36.15 -8.05 -16.13
CA ALA A 253 -34.81 -7.86 -16.68
C ALA A 253 -34.59 -6.39 -17.12
N VAL A 254 -35.58 -5.79 -17.81
CA VAL A 254 -35.55 -4.37 -18.19
C VAL A 254 -35.45 -3.48 -16.94
N PHE A 255 -36.22 -3.79 -15.90
CA PHE A 255 -36.17 -3.05 -14.64
C PHE A 255 -34.82 -3.20 -13.92
N ALA A 256 -34.21 -4.39 -13.92
CA ALA A 256 -32.85 -4.60 -13.41
C ALA A 256 -31.81 -3.72 -14.12
N VAL A 257 -31.88 -3.60 -15.45
CA VAL A 257 -30.99 -2.74 -16.24
C VAL A 257 -31.19 -1.26 -15.88
N ILE A 258 -32.43 -0.79 -15.79
CA ILE A 258 -32.75 0.59 -15.39
C ILE A 258 -32.20 0.89 -13.99
N LEU A 259 -32.45 0.02 -13.00
CA LEU A 259 -31.90 0.16 -11.65
C LEU A 259 -30.37 0.22 -11.67
N THR A 260 -29.73 -0.69 -12.40
CA THR A 260 -28.26 -0.78 -12.49
C THR A 260 -27.65 0.49 -13.07
N VAL A 261 -28.24 1.06 -14.12
CA VAL A 261 -27.78 2.33 -14.72
C VAL A 261 -28.01 3.50 -13.78
N VAL A 262 -29.22 3.65 -13.22
CA VAL A 262 -29.57 4.78 -12.33
C VAL A 262 -28.72 4.77 -11.06
N PHE A 263 -28.61 3.62 -10.39
CA PHE A 263 -27.83 3.51 -9.16
C PHE A 263 -26.31 3.46 -9.39
N GLY A 264 -25.86 3.00 -10.57
CA GLY A 264 -24.46 3.12 -10.98
C GLY A 264 -24.03 4.59 -11.16
N ILE A 265 -24.86 5.41 -11.80
CA ILE A 265 -24.64 6.87 -11.91
C ILE A 265 -24.73 7.53 -10.52
N LEU A 266 -25.67 7.11 -9.68
CA LEU A 266 -25.84 7.67 -8.33
C LEU A 266 -24.66 7.36 -7.41
N ALA A 267 -24.12 6.14 -7.47
CA ALA A 267 -22.89 5.74 -6.76
C ALA A 267 -21.69 6.57 -7.21
N ASP A 268 -21.57 6.88 -8.51
CA ASP A 268 -20.50 7.70 -9.06
C ASP A 268 -20.47 9.13 -8.47
N THR A 269 -21.59 9.65 -7.95
CA THR A 269 -21.62 11.00 -7.35
C THR A 269 -20.82 11.16 -6.06
N GLY A 270 -20.46 10.07 -5.37
CA GLY A 270 -19.81 10.10 -4.05
C GLY A 270 -20.67 10.74 -2.93
N ARG A 271 -21.95 11.04 -3.19
CA ARG A 271 -22.87 11.65 -2.21
C ARG A 271 -23.39 10.63 -1.21
N ILE A 272 -23.83 9.48 -1.71
CA ILE A 272 -24.41 8.38 -0.93
C ILE A 272 -23.31 7.40 -0.53
N PRO A 273 -23.30 6.85 0.70
CA PRO A 273 -22.46 5.71 1.06
C PRO A 273 -22.71 4.53 0.12
N GLN A 274 -21.67 3.96 -0.46
CA GLN A 274 -21.86 2.86 -1.41
C GLN A 274 -22.55 1.63 -0.80
N PRO A 275 -22.34 1.27 0.49
CA PRO A 275 -23.05 0.15 1.14
C PRO A 275 -24.56 0.39 1.31
N ALA A 276 -25.00 1.66 1.34
CA ALA A 276 -26.41 2.00 1.52
C ALA A 276 -27.28 1.62 0.31
N ILE A 277 -26.69 1.49 -0.90
CA ILE A 277 -27.40 1.10 -2.12
C ILE A 277 -27.84 -0.39 -2.07
N PRO A 278 -26.95 -1.38 -1.92
CA PRO A 278 -27.36 -2.78 -1.78
C PRO A 278 -28.19 -3.02 -0.52
N LEU A 279 -27.96 -2.26 0.57
CA LEU A 279 -28.81 -2.29 1.76
C LEU A 279 -30.26 -1.87 1.46
N ALA A 280 -30.45 -0.74 0.76
CA ALA A 280 -31.78 -0.28 0.33
C ALA A 280 -32.47 -1.29 -0.60
N PHE A 281 -31.73 -1.93 -1.51
CA PHE A 281 -32.27 -2.96 -2.39
C PHE A 281 -32.78 -4.16 -1.59
N MET A 282 -32.04 -4.63 -0.58
CA MET A 282 -32.48 -5.73 0.28
C MET A 282 -33.72 -5.37 1.10
N ILE A 283 -33.84 -4.13 1.59
CA ILE A 283 -35.04 -3.66 2.30
C ILE A 283 -36.27 -3.66 1.35
N VAL A 284 -36.10 -3.29 0.09
CA VAL A 284 -37.20 -3.34 -0.90
C VAL A 284 -37.54 -4.79 -1.28
N ILE A 285 -36.56 -5.68 -1.40
CA ILE A 285 -36.79 -7.12 -1.63
C ILE A 285 -37.57 -7.73 -0.46
N GLU A 286 -37.19 -7.42 0.79
CA GLU A 286 -37.88 -7.87 2.00
C GLU A 286 -39.35 -7.42 2.03
N ALA A 287 -39.61 -6.15 1.70
CA ALA A 287 -40.98 -5.63 1.57
C ALA A 287 -41.77 -6.33 0.45
N CYS A 288 -41.14 -6.60 -0.69
CA CYS A 288 -41.76 -7.37 -1.77
C CYS A 288 -42.07 -8.81 -1.33
N TYR A 289 -41.17 -9.46 -0.60
CA TYR A 289 -41.39 -10.81 -0.06
C TYR A 289 -42.53 -10.84 0.95
N GLY A 290 -42.71 -9.78 1.74
CA GLY A 290 -43.92 -9.59 2.57
C GLY A 290 -45.23 -9.58 1.75
N VAL A 291 -45.24 -8.96 0.57
CA VAL A 291 -46.40 -8.99 -0.36
C VAL A 291 -46.60 -10.39 -0.96
N LEU A 292 -45.52 -11.09 -1.34
CA LEU A 292 -45.57 -12.46 -1.85
C LEU A 292 -46.05 -13.47 -0.79
N TYR A 293 -45.65 -13.26 0.47
CA TYR A 293 -46.09 -14.03 1.63
C TYR A 293 -47.58 -13.80 1.97
N ALA A 294 -48.02 -12.54 2.01
CA ALA A 294 -49.39 -12.17 2.34
C ALA A 294 -50.39 -12.50 1.23
N PHE A 295 -49.94 -12.53 -0.03
CA PHE A 295 -50.73 -12.81 -1.24
C PHE A 295 -52.05 -11.98 -1.31
N PRO A 296 -52.00 -10.63 -1.27
CA PRO A 296 -53.20 -9.80 -1.12
C PRO A 296 -54.09 -9.76 -2.36
N ASN A 297 -53.49 -9.72 -3.57
CA ASN A 297 -54.17 -9.83 -4.85
C ASN A 297 -53.16 -10.19 -5.95
N THR A 298 -53.66 -10.76 -7.06
CA THR A 298 -52.84 -11.32 -8.13
C THR A 298 -51.94 -10.29 -8.84
N GLY A 299 -52.43 -9.06 -9.03
CA GLY A 299 -51.66 -7.98 -9.66
C GLY A 299 -50.52 -7.47 -8.77
N GLY A 300 -50.77 -7.34 -7.46
CA GLY A 300 -49.75 -6.95 -6.46
C GLY A 300 -48.66 -8.01 -6.30
N VAL A 301 -49.02 -9.30 -6.35
CA VAL A 301 -48.06 -10.42 -6.34
C VAL A 301 -47.20 -10.41 -7.61
N TYR A 302 -47.80 -10.16 -8.78
CA TYR A 302 -47.03 -9.99 -10.03
C TYR A 302 -46.07 -8.79 -9.94
N ALA A 303 -46.55 -7.62 -9.52
CA ALA A 303 -45.72 -6.42 -9.37
C ALA A 303 -44.56 -6.64 -8.37
N ALA A 304 -44.84 -7.25 -7.21
CA ALA A 304 -43.81 -7.59 -6.22
C ALA A 304 -42.79 -8.60 -6.75
N THR A 305 -43.20 -9.55 -7.61
CA THR A 305 -42.29 -10.50 -8.27
C THR A 305 -41.32 -9.77 -9.22
N ILE A 306 -41.84 -8.87 -10.07
CA ILE A 306 -41.02 -8.08 -11.01
C ILE A 306 -40.06 -7.13 -10.27
N LEU A 307 -40.52 -6.46 -9.22
CA LEU A 307 -39.68 -5.60 -8.39
C LEU A 307 -38.58 -6.40 -7.69
N ALA A 308 -38.93 -7.49 -7.00
CA ALA A 308 -37.97 -8.32 -6.27
C ALA A 308 -36.92 -8.93 -7.20
N GLY A 309 -37.31 -9.47 -8.36
CA GLY A 309 -36.37 -10.00 -9.35
C GLY A 309 -35.42 -8.93 -9.91
N GLY A 310 -35.96 -7.73 -10.19
CA GLY A 310 -35.17 -6.59 -10.68
C GLY A 310 -34.15 -6.09 -9.67
N PHE A 311 -34.56 -5.84 -8.43
CA PHE A 311 -33.65 -5.45 -7.34
C PHE A 311 -32.65 -6.55 -7.00
N SER A 312 -33.04 -7.82 -7.03
CA SER A 312 -32.14 -8.94 -6.76
C SER A 312 -31.02 -9.03 -7.79
N THR A 313 -31.34 -8.79 -9.06
CA THR A 313 -30.36 -8.78 -10.16
C THR A 313 -29.43 -7.57 -10.07
N ALA A 314 -29.97 -6.37 -9.83
CA ALA A 314 -29.20 -5.13 -9.71
C ALA A 314 -28.26 -5.11 -8.48
N TRP A 315 -28.62 -5.83 -7.40
CA TRP A 315 -27.81 -5.94 -6.18
C TRP A 315 -26.41 -6.50 -6.45
N TYR A 316 -26.30 -7.55 -7.28
CA TYR A 316 -24.99 -8.15 -7.60
C TYR A 316 -24.05 -7.13 -8.23
N VAL A 317 -24.55 -6.31 -9.17
CA VAL A 317 -23.75 -5.30 -9.85
C VAL A 317 -23.31 -4.18 -8.90
N MET A 318 -24.18 -3.76 -7.97
CA MET A 318 -23.89 -2.69 -7.02
C MET A 318 -23.03 -3.13 -5.81
N MET A 319 -23.00 -4.41 -5.48
CA MET A 319 -22.17 -4.97 -4.41
C MET A 319 -20.67 -5.01 -4.77
N TRP A 320 -20.34 -5.32 -6.02
CA TRP A 320 -18.96 -5.43 -6.50
C TRP A 320 -18.06 -4.22 -6.23
N PRO A 321 -18.42 -2.97 -6.60
CA PRO A 321 -17.51 -1.84 -6.45
C PRO A 321 -17.27 -1.43 -4.98
N TRP A 322 -18.22 -1.69 -4.07
CA TRP A 322 -17.94 -1.56 -2.63
C TRP A 322 -16.90 -2.59 -2.18
N ARG A 323 -17.00 -3.85 -2.64
CA ARG A 323 -16.03 -4.87 -2.24
C ARG A 323 -14.62 -4.62 -2.77
N VAL A 324 -14.50 -4.15 -4.00
CA VAL A 324 -13.20 -3.83 -4.64
C VAL A 324 -12.42 -2.72 -3.88
N GLN A 325 -13.11 -1.83 -3.16
CA GLN A 325 -12.44 -0.86 -2.26
C GLN A 325 -11.70 -1.50 -1.08
N THR A 326 -11.91 -2.79 -0.82
CA THR A 326 -11.41 -3.48 0.39
C THR A 326 -10.41 -4.60 0.11
N THR A 327 -10.06 -4.81 -1.16
CA THR A 327 -9.03 -5.77 -1.61
C THR A 327 -7.74 -5.05 -2.01
N GLU A 328 -6.65 -5.79 -2.09
CA GLU A 328 -5.30 -5.30 -2.37
C GLU A 328 -4.52 -6.32 -3.22
N GLY A 329 -3.57 -5.83 -4.01
CA GLY A 329 -2.66 -6.62 -4.84
C GLY A 329 -3.34 -7.35 -6.01
N ALA A 330 -2.56 -7.70 -7.05
CA ALA A 330 -3.06 -8.44 -8.20
C ALA A 330 -3.57 -9.85 -7.82
N THR A 331 -2.79 -10.65 -7.08
CA THR A 331 -3.19 -12.03 -6.76
C THR A 331 -4.34 -12.04 -5.74
N GLY A 332 -4.26 -11.20 -4.71
CA GLY A 332 -5.22 -11.12 -3.62
C GLY A 332 -6.58 -10.61 -4.10
N SER A 333 -6.61 -9.55 -4.89
CA SER A 333 -7.85 -9.06 -5.51
C SER A 333 -8.45 -10.09 -6.47
N ALA A 334 -7.65 -10.69 -7.37
CA ALA A 334 -8.14 -11.70 -8.31
C ALA A 334 -8.71 -12.94 -7.60
N PHE A 335 -7.97 -13.45 -6.61
CA PHE A 335 -8.40 -14.58 -5.79
C PHE A 335 -9.68 -14.23 -5.02
N ALA A 336 -9.76 -13.08 -4.35
CA ALA A 336 -10.96 -12.70 -3.60
C ALA A 336 -12.20 -12.56 -4.49
N ILE A 337 -12.04 -12.09 -5.72
CA ILE A 337 -13.10 -11.99 -6.73
C ILE A 337 -13.54 -13.38 -7.21
N ALA A 338 -12.62 -14.28 -7.55
CA ALA A 338 -12.94 -15.65 -7.93
C ALA A 338 -13.56 -16.46 -6.78
N PHE A 339 -12.99 -16.36 -5.58
CA PHE A 339 -13.44 -17.09 -4.40
C PHE A 339 -14.85 -16.67 -3.97
N ALA A 340 -15.18 -15.38 -3.99
CA ALA A 340 -16.53 -14.90 -3.70
C ALA A 340 -17.58 -15.34 -4.73
N ASN A 341 -17.22 -15.35 -6.03
CA ASN A 341 -18.10 -15.84 -7.07
C ASN A 341 -18.39 -17.35 -6.89
N SER A 342 -17.35 -18.15 -6.61
CA SER A 342 -17.45 -19.59 -6.33
C SER A 342 -18.25 -19.90 -5.06
N TYR A 343 -18.03 -19.15 -3.98
CA TYR A 343 -18.75 -19.32 -2.72
C TYR A 343 -20.24 -18.97 -2.86
N GLY A 344 -20.57 -17.94 -3.66
CA GLY A 344 -21.95 -17.54 -3.94
C GLY A 344 -22.81 -18.65 -4.53
N GLN A 345 -22.23 -19.57 -5.31
CA GLN A 345 -22.93 -20.72 -5.92
C GLN A 345 -23.47 -21.72 -4.89
N ILE A 346 -22.87 -21.80 -3.70
CA ILE A 346 -23.39 -22.63 -2.60
C ILE A 346 -24.81 -22.18 -2.23
N GLY A 347 -25.04 -20.86 -2.18
CA GLY A 347 -26.36 -20.33 -1.90
C GLY A 347 -27.37 -20.55 -3.04
N GLY A 348 -26.92 -20.66 -4.29
CA GLY A 348 -27.77 -21.10 -5.40
C GLY A 348 -28.21 -22.56 -5.27
N ALA A 349 -27.30 -23.45 -4.85
CA ALA A 349 -27.59 -24.87 -4.63
C ALA A 349 -28.56 -25.12 -3.45
N VAL A 350 -28.52 -24.28 -2.41
CA VAL A 350 -29.44 -24.37 -1.26
C VAL A 350 -30.75 -23.61 -1.53
N GLY A 351 -30.66 -22.36 -2.02
CA GLY A 351 -31.80 -21.47 -2.24
C GLY A 351 -32.81 -22.00 -3.27
N SER A 352 -32.33 -22.66 -4.33
CA SER A 352 -33.21 -23.33 -5.31
C SER A 352 -34.04 -24.46 -4.69
N GLN A 353 -33.59 -25.12 -3.62
CA GLN A 353 -34.35 -26.20 -2.97
C GLN A 353 -35.42 -25.68 -1.99
N LEU A 354 -35.43 -24.39 -1.65
CA LEU A 354 -36.42 -23.79 -0.75
C LEU A 354 -37.84 -23.75 -1.35
N PHE A 355 -37.94 -23.71 -2.69
CA PHE A 355 -39.19 -23.64 -3.42
C PHE A 355 -39.55 -25.03 -3.97
N ASN A 356 -40.50 -25.69 -3.32
CA ASN A 356 -40.92 -27.05 -3.63
C ASN A 356 -42.41 -27.07 -4.02
N SER A 357 -42.82 -27.98 -4.90
CA SER A 357 -44.24 -28.16 -5.26
C SER A 357 -45.16 -28.41 -4.06
N ARG A 358 -44.63 -28.96 -2.95
CA ARG A 358 -45.33 -29.06 -1.66
C ARG A 358 -45.87 -27.73 -1.13
N TYR A 359 -45.22 -26.61 -1.44
CA TYR A 359 -45.59 -25.27 -0.98
C TYR A 359 -46.34 -24.46 -2.05
N ALA A 360 -46.55 -25.02 -3.25
CA ALA A 360 -47.36 -24.41 -4.30
C ALA A 360 -48.84 -24.32 -3.89
N PRO A 361 -49.64 -23.39 -4.47
CA PRO A 361 -49.25 -22.39 -5.47
C PRO A 361 -48.71 -21.08 -4.87
N ARG A 362 -48.90 -20.83 -3.56
CA ARG A 362 -48.57 -19.54 -2.92
C ARG A 362 -47.15 -19.44 -2.33
N TYR A 363 -46.48 -20.57 -2.09
CA TYR A 363 -45.09 -20.64 -1.58
C TYR A 363 -44.82 -19.86 -0.28
N THR A 364 -45.83 -19.66 0.57
CA THR A 364 -45.72 -18.82 1.79
C THR A 364 -44.61 -19.28 2.73
N THR A 365 -44.44 -20.59 2.95
CA THR A 365 -43.33 -21.15 3.74
C THR A 365 -41.97 -20.83 3.11
N SER A 366 -41.84 -20.96 1.79
CA SER A 366 -40.60 -20.66 1.06
C SER A 366 -40.24 -19.18 1.15
N PHE A 367 -41.22 -18.27 0.98
CA PHE A 367 -41.02 -16.83 1.16
C PHE A 367 -40.68 -16.44 2.60
N GLY A 368 -41.31 -17.07 3.61
CA GLY A 368 -40.97 -16.82 5.01
C GLY A 368 -39.52 -17.23 5.37
N ILE A 369 -39.03 -18.33 4.80
CA ILE A 369 -37.61 -18.73 4.96
C ILE A 369 -36.70 -17.77 4.20
N ALA A 370 -37.06 -17.39 2.97
CA ALA A 370 -36.31 -16.44 2.14
C ALA A 370 -36.15 -15.08 2.82
N MET A 371 -37.22 -14.54 3.43
CA MET A 371 -37.20 -13.33 4.27
C MET A 371 -36.23 -13.45 5.44
N GLY A 372 -36.22 -14.58 6.15
CA GLY A 372 -35.23 -14.83 7.21
C GLY A 372 -33.78 -14.73 6.71
N PHE A 373 -33.49 -15.24 5.52
CA PHE A 373 -32.16 -15.15 4.90
C PHE A 373 -31.82 -13.73 4.40
N VAL A 374 -32.76 -13.01 3.79
CA VAL A 374 -32.55 -11.61 3.38
C VAL A 374 -32.38 -10.69 4.59
N GLY A 375 -33.14 -10.91 5.68
CA GLY A 375 -32.95 -10.24 6.96
C GLY A 375 -31.56 -10.49 7.59
N MET A 376 -31.06 -11.72 7.54
CA MET A 376 -29.67 -12.02 7.94
C MET A 376 -28.63 -11.34 7.04
N ALA A 377 -28.88 -11.25 5.73
CA ALA A 377 -28.02 -10.51 4.79
C ALA A 377 -27.99 -9.00 5.10
N ILE A 378 -29.12 -8.39 5.47
CA ILE A 378 -29.21 -7.00 5.94
C ILE A 378 -28.35 -6.78 7.20
N ILE A 379 -28.44 -7.68 8.19
CA ILE A 379 -27.62 -7.60 9.41
C ILE A 379 -26.12 -7.72 9.08
N MET A 380 -25.74 -8.69 8.24
CA MET A 380 -24.32 -8.86 7.85
C MET A 380 -23.80 -7.70 7.01
N ASN A 381 -24.63 -7.07 6.19
CA ASN A 381 -24.28 -5.86 5.45
C ASN A 381 -23.99 -4.70 6.41
N LEU A 382 -24.82 -4.48 7.43
CA LEU A 382 -24.60 -3.47 8.46
C LEU A 382 -23.31 -3.73 9.27
N ILE A 383 -23.03 -4.99 9.63
CA ILE A 383 -21.77 -5.37 10.31
C ILE A 383 -20.57 -5.10 9.39
N THR A 384 -20.63 -5.55 8.13
CA THR A 384 -19.58 -5.34 7.14
C THR A 384 -19.32 -3.84 6.93
N TRP A 385 -20.37 -3.04 6.80
CA TRP A 385 -20.27 -1.58 6.68
C TRP A 385 -19.66 -0.94 7.92
N GLY A 386 -19.95 -1.42 9.13
CA GLY A 386 -19.27 -0.98 10.36
C GLY A 386 -17.75 -1.20 10.30
N PHE A 387 -17.29 -2.36 9.81
CA PHE A 387 -15.87 -2.64 9.62
C PHE A 387 -15.24 -1.82 8.47
N THR A 388 -15.96 -1.58 7.38
CA THR A 388 -15.45 -0.82 6.22
C THR A 388 -15.76 0.68 6.28
N TRP A 389 -16.35 1.19 7.37
CA TRP A 389 -16.89 2.55 7.46
C TRP A 389 -15.84 3.62 7.14
N ARG A 390 -14.62 3.46 7.66
CA ARG A 390 -13.51 4.37 7.40
C ARG A 390 -13.17 4.43 5.91
N VAL A 391 -13.00 3.26 5.28
CA VAL A 391 -12.65 3.14 3.86
C VAL A 391 -13.73 3.78 2.97
N ASP A 392 -15.01 3.55 3.24
CA ASP A 392 -16.12 4.19 2.50
C ASP A 392 -16.16 5.72 2.71
N VAL A 393 -15.98 6.20 3.95
CA VAL A 393 -15.94 7.65 4.24
C VAL A 393 -14.77 8.33 3.53
N ASP A 394 -13.58 7.75 3.63
CA ASP A 394 -12.35 8.35 3.09
C ASP A 394 -12.37 8.29 1.54
N THR A 395 -12.84 7.19 0.94
CA THR A 395 -13.08 7.09 -0.51
C THR A 395 -14.06 8.15 -1.00
N ARG A 396 -15.18 8.36 -0.30
CA ARG A 396 -16.18 9.38 -0.67
C ARG A 396 -15.68 10.80 -0.49
N LYS A 397 -14.95 11.10 0.59
CA LYS A 397 -14.31 12.41 0.80
C LYS A 397 -13.34 12.70 -0.34
N LEU A 398 -12.41 11.78 -0.59
CA LEU A 398 -11.36 11.95 -1.59
C LEU A 398 -11.91 12.07 -3.00
N LYS A 399 -12.99 11.34 -3.35
CA LYS A 399 -13.72 11.55 -4.61
C LYS A 399 -14.28 12.97 -4.75
N ARG A 400 -14.94 13.49 -3.72
CA ARG A 400 -15.50 14.86 -3.75
C ARG A 400 -14.40 15.91 -3.91
N ILE A 401 -13.26 15.71 -3.23
CA ILE A 401 -12.08 16.57 -3.35
C ILE A 401 -11.53 16.50 -4.78
N ARG A 402 -11.37 15.31 -5.36
CA ARG A 402 -10.96 15.13 -6.77
C ARG A 402 -11.91 15.82 -7.75
N LEU A 403 -13.23 15.74 -7.53
CA LEU A 403 -14.24 16.42 -8.34
C LEU A 403 -14.23 17.95 -8.18
N ALA A 404 -13.82 18.47 -7.02
CA ALA A 404 -13.64 19.90 -6.78
C ALA A 404 -12.34 20.42 -7.41
N ALA A 405 -11.22 19.71 -7.19
CA ALA A 405 -9.91 19.97 -7.78
C ALA A 405 -9.97 19.95 -9.32
N ALA A 406 -10.66 18.97 -9.92
CA ALA A 406 -10.83 18.89 -11.38
C ALA A 406 -11.49 20.14 -11.99
N LYS A 407 -12.44 20.77 -11.29
CA LYS A 407 -13.06 22.05 -11.72
C LYS A 407 -12.09 23.23 -11.70
N GLN A 408 -11.04 23.15 -10.88
CA GLN A 408 -9.97 24.14 -10.76
C GLN A 408 -8.72 23.75 -11.58
N ASN A 409 -8.83 22.72 -12.44
CA ASN A 409 -7.74 22.10 -13.19
C ASN A 409 -6.57 21.64 -12.29
N GLN A 410 -6.88 21.10 -11.11
CA GLN A 410 -5.92 20.51 -10.17
C GLN A 410 -6.05 18.98 -10.12
N ALA A 411 -4.96 18.30 -9.80
CA ALA A 411 -4.87 16.89 -9.47
C ALA A 411 -4.65 16.72 -7.96
N VAL A 412 -5.21 15.65 -7.38
CA VAL A 412 -5.03 15.29 -5.96
C VAL A 412 -4.01 14.16 -5.91
N LEU A 413 -2.99 14.29 -5.08
CA LEU A 413 -1.90 13.31 -5.00
C LEU A 413 -2.20 12.13 -4.06
N ASP A 414 -3.05 12.31 -3.06
CA ASP A 414 -3.37 11.29 -2.05
C ASP A 414 -4.28 10.16 -2.59
N ASP A 415 -4.18 8.97 -1.99
CA ASP A 415 -5.15 7.86 -2.04
C ASP A 415 -5.61 7.42 -0.64
N VAL A 416 -6.59 6.50 -0.61
CA VAL A 416 -7.09 5.88 0.62
C VAL A 416 -6.17 4.73 1.03
N ASP A 417 -5.48 4.89 2.17
CA ASP A 417 -4.79 3.78 2.83
C ASP A 417 -5.82 2.90 3.57
N ILE A 418 -6.03 1.69 3.03
CA ILE A 418 -6.96 0.69 3.56
C ILE A 418 -6.49 0.05 4.89
N HIS A 419 -5.25 0.31 5.33
CA HIS A 419 -4.65 -0.15 6.60
C HIS A 419 -4.37 1.00 7.58
N ALA A 420 -4.87 2.23 7.33
CA ALA A 420 -4.69 3.45 8.14
C ALA A 420 -5.31 3.35 9.55
N GLY A 421 -4.79 2.44 10.38
CA GLY A 421 -5.32 2.02 11.67
C GLY A 421 -5.14 0.55 12.04
N GLU A 422 -4.67 -0.32 11.14
CA GLU A 422 -4.35 -1.73 11.45
C GLU A 422 -2.91 -1.89 11.95
N LYS A 423 -1.95 -1.14 11.40
CA LYS A 423 -0.61 -0.98 11.97
C LYS A 423 -0.48 0.36 12.67
N ARG A 424 -1.02 0.45 13.90
CA ARG A 424 -0.50 1.44 14.85
C ARG A 424 0.86 0.95 15.32
N GLN A 425 1.93 1.57 14.84
CA GLN A 425 3.24 1.46 15.45
C GLN A 425 3.22 2.27 16.75
N PHE A 426 3.82 1.74 17.81
CA PHE A 426 3.83 2.35 19.13
C PHE A 426 5.24 2.32 19.70
N ASN A 427 5.74 3.47 20.14
CA ASN A 427 6.84 3.50 21.11
C ASN A 427 6.31 3.03 22.47
N ILE A 428 7.18 2.40 23.24
CA ILE A 428 6.96 2.06 24.65
C ILE A 428 7.81 3.04 25.47
N TYR A 429 7.18 3.81 26.35
CA TYR A 429 7.87 4.64 27.32
C TYR A 429 7.45 4.22 28.73
N ALA A 430 8.40 3.65 29.48
CA ALA A 430 8.19 3.13 30.83
C ALA A 430 9.03 3.92 31.84
N TYR A 431 8.49 4.12 33.03
CA TYR A 431 9.11 4.91 34.10
C TYR A 431 8.60 4.47 35.47
N VAL A 432 9.37 4.75 36.51
CA VAL A 432 9.11 4.25 37.86
C VAL A 432 8.12 5.13 38.64
N GLY A 433 7.13 4.49 39.25
CA GLY A 433 6.16 5.14 40.13
C GLY A 433 5.31 6.21 39.43
N LYS A 434 5.47 7.46 39.85
CA LYS A 434 4.78 8.64 39.26
C LYS A 434 5.73 9.59 38.54
N ASN A 435 7.04 9.33 38.54
CA ASN A 435 7.99 10.21 37.89
C ASN A 435 7.99 9.97 36.38
N ARG A 436 7.30 10.82 35.61
CA ARG A 436 7.29 10.79 34.14
C ARG A 436 8.57 11.32 33.49
N GLN A 437 9.52 11.78 34.31
CA GLN A 437 10.68 12.57 33.94
C GLN A 437 11.91 12.04 34.69
N PRO A 438 12.41 10.84 34.31
CA PRO A 438 13.54 10.18 34.98
C PRO A 438 14.84 10.99 34.81
N ASP A 439 15.80 10.75 35.71
CA ASP A 439 17.16 11.29 35.60
C ASP A 439 18.03 10.47 34.64
N VAL A 440 17.76 9.16 34.51
CA VAL A 440 18.45 8.24 33.59
C VAL A 440 17.46 7.68 32.58
N LEU A 441 17.69 7.93 31.28
CA LEU A 441 16.92 7.35 30.18
C LEU A 441 17.76 6.27 29.48
N VAL A 442 17.22 5.06 29.36
CA VAL A 442 17.86 3.96 28.60
C VAL A 442 16.99 3.62 27.40
N THR A 443 17.55 3.55 26.20
CA THR A 443 16.79 3.46 24.95
C THR A 443 17.38 2.51 23.93
N SER A 444 16.54 1.84 23.14
CA SER A 444 16.90 0.93 22.03
C SER A 444 15.66 0.65 21.17
N HIS A 445 15.79 0.23 19.92
CA HIS A 445 14.62 -0.01 19.04
C HIS A 445 14.10 -1.46 19.12
N ILE A 446 12.83 -1.65 18.72
CA ILE A 446 12.16 -2.97 18.73
C ILE A 446 11.72 -3.47 17.34
N ASP A 447 11.81 -2.65 16.30
CA ASP A 447 11.72 -3.11 14.91
C ASP A 447 13.06 -3.66 14.40
N THR A 448 13.00 -4.31 13.24
CA THR A 448 14.11 -5.06 12.62
C THR A 448 13.94 -5.12 11.11
N VAL A 449 15.02 -5.13 10.34
CA VAL A 449 14.99 -5.37 8.89
C VAL A 449 14.34 -6.69 8.48
N PRO A 450 13.73 -6.77 7.29
CA PRO A 450 13.33 -8.04 6.68
C PRO A 450 14.55 -8.87 6.23
N PRO A 451 14.41 -10.20 6.05
CA PRO A 451 13.25 -11.03 6.38
C PRO A 451 13.13 -11.31 7.88
N PHE A 452 11.95 -11.77 8.30
CA PHE A 452 11.78 -12.39 9.62
C PHE A 452 12.49 -13.75 9.64
N ILE A 453 13.41 -13.94 10.59
CA ILE A 453 14.10 -15.18 10.88
C ILE A 453 13.68 -15.61 12.29
N PRO A 454 13.05 -16.79 12.49
CA PRO A 454 12.58 -17.24 13.80
C PRO A 454 13.74 -17.51 14.75
N TYR A 455 13.52 -17.31 16.05
CA TYR A 455 14.54 -17.58 17.05
C TYR A 455 14.82 -19.08 17.19
N CYS A 456 16.10 -19.45 17.18
CA CYS A 456 16.59 -20.79 17.44
C CYS A 456 17.77 -20.77 18.42
N LEU A 457 17.91 -21.86 19.17
CA LEU A 457 18.99 -22.06 20.13
C LEU A 457 19.92 -23.15 19.59
N HIS A 458 21.21 -22.84 19.47
CA HIS A 458 22.24 -23.78 19.05
C HIS A 458 23.15 -24.14 20.23
N ALA A 459 23.45 -25.44 20.34
CA ALA A 459 24.50 -25.91 21.24
C ALA A 459 25.88 -25.45 20.74
N PRO A 460 26.88 -25.31 21.64
CA PRO A 460 28.25 -25.00 21.24
C PRO A 460 28.78 -26.03 20.23
N THR A 461 29.57 -25.59 19.25
CA THR A 461 30.16 -26.47 18.21
C THR A 461 31.35 -27.31 18.68
N SER A 462 31.72 -27.23 19.97
CA SER A 462 32.83 -27.99 20.56
C SER A 462 32.36 -29.29 21.24
N ASP A 463 33.03 -30.40 20.94
CA ASP A 463 32.78 -31.74 21.52
C ASP A 463 33.12 -31.87 23.03
N THR A 464 33.45 -30.77 23.71
CA THR A 464 33.96 -30.76 25.09
C THR A 464 33.07 -29.94 26.02
N SER A 465 32.35 -30.64 26.91
CA SER A 465 31.56 -30.12 28.06
C SER A 465 30.59 -28.98 27.75
N PHE A 466 29.29 -29.22 27.96
CA PHE A 466 28.27 -28.17 27.86
C PHE A 466 28.53 -27.02 28.85
N ILE A 467 28.81 -25.83 28.33
CA ILE A 467 28.90 -24.57 29.08
C ILE A 467 27.74 -23.68 28.63
N ARG A 468 26.94 -23.18 29.57
CA ARG A 468 25.72 -22.41 29.27
C ARG A 468 26.00 -21.06 28.59
N THR A 469 27.13 -20.42 28.89
CA THR A 469 27.52 -19.13 28.27
C THR A 469 27.71 -19.25 26.77
N ASP A 470 28.12 -20.43 26.31
CA ASP A 470 28.55 -20.67 24.93
C ASP A 470 27.35 -21.08 24.03
N LEU A 471 26.14 -21.16 24.61
CA LEU A 471 24.89 -21.32 23.87
C LEU A 471 24.66 -20.12 22.96
N VAL A 472 24.36 -20.39 21.69
CA VAL A 472 24.09 -19.35 20.69
C VAL A 472 22.58 -19.21 20.47
N ILE A 473 22.07 -18.00 20.61
CA ILE A 473 20.71 -17.59 20.25
C ILE A 473 20.80 -16.92 18.87
N ALA A 474 20.17 -17.52 17.86
CA ALA A 474 20.16 -16.99 16.49
C ALA A 474 18.74 -16.58 16.07
N GLY A 475 18.63 -15.62 15.14
CA GLY A 475 17.37 -15.11 14.60
C GLY A 475 17.34 -13.59 14.44
N ARG A 476 16.31 -13.05 13.77
CA ARG A 476 16.28 -11.62 13.39
C ARG A 476 16.06 -10.71 14.61
N GLY A 477 16.99 -9.77 14.79
CA GLY A 477 17.06 -8.89 15.96
C GLY A 477 17.62 -9.56 17.21
N THR A 478 18.31 -10.71 17.11
CA THR A 478 19.09 -11.25 18.25
C THR A 478 20.31 -10.41 18.58
N VAL A 479 20.79 -9.60 17.64
CA VAL A 479 21.86 -8.63 17.82
C VAL A 479 21.31 -7.21 17.68
N ASP A 480 20.46 -6.99 16.68
CA ASP A 480 20.07 -5.65 16.24
C ASP A 480 18.53 -5.39 16.37
N ALA A 481 18.02 -4.85 17.48
CA ALA A 481 18.68 -4.55 18.75
C ALA A 481 17.99 -5.22 19.96
N LYS A 482 17.21 -6.30 19.77
CA LYS A 482 16.38 -6.84 20.86
C LYS A 482 17.17 -7.52 21.98
N ALA A 483 18.43 -7.92 21.76
CA ALA A 483 19.32 -8.30 22.86
C ALA A 483 19.64 -7.11 23.78
N SER A 484 19.90 -5.92 23.21
CA SER A 484 19.98 -4.68 23.98
C SER A 484 18.71 -4.43 24.77
N VAL A 485 17.54 -4.47 24.12
CA VAL A 485 16.22 -4.31 24.80
C VAL A 485 16.06 -5.29 25.97
N ALA A 486 16.37 -6.58 25.78
CA ALA A 486 16.27 -7.57 26.83
C ALA A 486 17.24 -7.28 28.00
N ALA A 487 18.52 -7.02 27.70
CA ALA A 487 19.54 -6.75 28.71
C ALA A 487 19.25 -5.45 29.50
N ILE A 488 18.73 -4.42 28.82
CA ILE A 488 18.27 -3.16 29.42
C ILE A 488 17.15 -3.42 30.43
N VAL A 489 16.14 -4.23 30.06
CA VAL A 489 15.02 -4.56 30.96
C VAL A 489 15.50 -5.29 32.22
N PHE A 490 16.37 -6.29 32.08
CA PHE A 490 16.93 -7.01 33.25
C PHE A 490 17.81 -6.10 34.11
N ALA A 491 18.70 -5.30 33.52
CA ALA A 491 19.55 -4.37 34.26
C ALA A 491 18.73 -3.31 35.04
N ALA A 492 17.65 -2.80 34.44
CA ALA A 492 16.75 -1.86 35.11
C ALA A 492 15.98 -2.51 36.28
N LEU A 493 15.48 -3.74 36.09
CA LEU A 493 14.79 -4.49 37.15
C LEU A 493 15.73 -4.80 38.33
N GLU A 494 16.92 -5.35 38.07
CA GLU A 494 17.90 -5.62 39.12
C GLU A 494 18.33 -4.36 39.87
N THR A 495 18.47 -3.22 39.17
CA THR A 495 18.80 -1.94 39.80
C THR A 495 17.66 -1.44 40.69
N LEU A 496 16.40 -1.72 40.33
CA LEU A 496 15.24 -1.34 41.12
C LEU A 496 14.98 -2.27 42.32
N ASP A 497 15.38 -3.54 42.23
CA ASP A 497 15.37 -4.45 43.40
C ASP A 497 16.42 -4.01 44.44
N GLU A 498 17.58 -3.51 44.00
CA GLU A 498 18.63 -2.96 44.88
C GLU A 498 18.32 -1.52 45.37
N ASN A 499 17.72 -0.69 44.52
CA ASN A 499 17.33 0.69 44.84
C ASN A 499 15.94 1.02 44.25
N PRO A 500 14.85 0.76 45.01
CA PRO A 500 13.48 0.99 44.55
C PRO A 500 13.11 2.44 44.22
N ASN A 501 13.96 3.41 44.59
CA ASN A 501 13.77 4.84 44.31
C ASN A 501 14.63 5.34 43.14
N ALA A 502 15.32 4.46 42.41
CA ALA A 502 16.15 4.83 41.27
C ALA A 502 15.32 5.51 40.16
N SER A 503 15.80 6.67 39.71
CA SER A 503 15.10 7.54 38.76
C SER A 503 15.37 7.13 37.31
N ILE A 504 14.91 5.93 36.95
CA ILE A 504 15.16 5.28 35.65
C ILE A 504 13.88 5.31 34.80
N GLY A 505 14.04 5.55 33.49
CA GLY A 505 13.02 5.26 32.49
C GLY A 505 13.59 4.56 31.27
N LEU A 506 12.72 3.82 30.59
CA LEU A 506 13.03 3.03 29.40
C LEU A 506 12.24 3.58 28.21
N LEU A 507 12.90 3.76 27.08
CA LEU A 507 12.26 4.09 25.81
C LEU A 507 12.58 2.98 24.79
N PHE A 508 11.54 2.35 24.25
CA PHE A 508 11.68 1.42 23.13
C PHE A 508 10.87 1.93 21.96
N ASP A 509 11.52 2.26 20.86
CA ASP A 509 10.88 2.93 19.73
C ASP A 509 10.90 2.07 18.45
N VAL A 510 10.33 2.64 17.39
CA VAL A 510 9.96 1.91 16.17
C VAL A 510 10.28 2.74 14.93
N GLY A 511 10.91 2.10 13.96
CA GLY A 511 11.26 2.67 12.68
C GLY A 511 12.65 3.28 12.62
N GLU A 512 13.56 2.91 13.52
CA GLU A 512 15.00 3.25 13.49
C GLU A 512 15.54 2.92 12.08
N GLU A 513 15.43 1.63 11.75
CA GLU A 513 15.90 0.87 10.57
C GLU A 513 15.56 1.45 9.19
N ASN A 514 14.73 2.49 9.15
CA ASN A 514 14.31 3.15 7.92
C ASN A 514 14.36 4.68 8.00
N SER A 515 13.99 5.29 9.14
CA SER A 515 13.81 6.74 9.20
C SER A 515 13.81 7.37 10.59
N GLY A 516 14.04 6.64 11.67
CA GLY A 516 14.00 7.13 13.06
C GLY A 516 12.67 7.79 13.45
N VAL A 517 11.54 7.30 12.90
CA VAL A 517 10.22 7.93 13.11
C VAL A 517 9.74 7.82 14.55
N GLY A 518 10.02 6.70 15.23
CA GLY A 518 9.72 6.49 16.64
C GLY A 518 10.44 7.50 17.52
N MET A 519 11.77 7.54 17.45
CA MET A 519 12.59 8.49 18.20
C MET A 519 12.18 9.94 17.92
N LYS A 520 11.97 10.31 16.65
CA LYS A 520 11.48 11.66 16.27
C LYS A 520 10.10 11.97 16.84
N HIS A 521 9.20 10.99 16.93
CA HIS A 521 7.88 11.19 17.53
C HIS A 521 7.99 11.45 19.03
N PHE A 522 8.73 10.62 19.77
CA PHE A 522 8.98 10.83 21.22
C PHE A 522 9.67 12.17 21.49
N SER A 523 10.71 12.47 20.71
CA SER A 523 11.53 13.67 20.74
C SER A 523 10.74 14.98 20.57
N ASN A 524 9.57 14.94 19.90
CA ASN A 524 8.65 16.06 19.73
C ASN A 524 7.39 16.00 20.64
N SER A 525 7.29 15.00 21.52
CA SER A 525 6.13 14.80 22.39
C SER A 525 6.25 15.55 23.73
N GLU A 526 5.14 15.73 24.43
CA GLU A 526 5.11 16.29 25.80
C GLU A 526 5.90 15.46 26.83
N LEU A 527 6.23 14.20 26.51
CA LEU A 527 7.08 13.33 27.34
C LEU A 527 8.57 13.70 27.25
N ASN A 528 8.98 14.44 26.22
CA ASN A 528 10.30 15.05 26.10
C ASN A 528 10.22 16.58 26.32
N PRO A 529 10.20 17.07 27.57
CA PRO A 529 10.18 18.50 27.83
C PRO A 529 11.46 19.19 27.31
N THR A 530 11.38 20.49 27.02
CA THR A 530 12.53 21.29 26.60
C THR A 530 12.82 22.38 27.64
N PRO A 531 13.99 22.36 28.32
CA PRO A 531 15.02 21.33 28.28
C PRO A 531 14.56 20.01 28.95
N PRO A 532 15.15 18.86 28.57
CA PRO A 532 14.82 17.57 29.17
C PRO A 532 15.33 17.48 30.61
N THR A 533 14.67 16.66 31.41
CA THR A 533 14.99 16.44 32.82
C THR A 533 16.14 15.46 33.04
N TYR A 534 16.36 14.54 32.09
CA TYR A 534 17.36 13.49 32.21
C TYR A 534 18.80 14.05 32.17
N ARG A 535 19.63 13.53 33.07
CA ARG A 535 21.07 13.82 33.24
C ARG A 535 21.94 12.90 32.39
N THR A 536 21.49 11.67 32.17
CA THR A 536 22.15 10.68 31.32
C THR A 536 21.16 10.04 30.36
N VAL A 537 21.59 9.82 29.12
CA VAL A 537 20.95 8.93 28.14
C VAL A 537 21.90 7.79 27.77
N ILE A 538 21.42 6.55 27.77
CA ILE A 538 22.16 5.35 27.36
C ILE A 538 21.45 4.76 26.14
N PHE A 539 22.15 4.66 25.01
CA PHE A 539 21.68 4.07 23.76
C PHE A 539 22.15 2.63 23.65
N GLY A 540 21.23 1.72 23.34
CA GLY A 540 21.41 0.27 23.31
C GLY A 540 21.50 -0.28 21.90
N GLU A 541 22.72 -0.54 21.42
CA GLU A 541 23.05 -0.93 20.04
C GLU A 541 24.16 -2.00 20.05
N PRO A 542 24.37 -2.77 18.98
CA PRO A 542 25.41 -3.81 18.97
C PRO A 542 26.83 -3.22 18.89
N THR A 543 27.52 -3.15 20.04
CA THR A 543 28.85 -2.55 20.21
C THR A 543 29.92 -3.53 20.72
N GLU A 544 29.69 -4.84 20.59
CA GLU A 544 30.62 -5.89 21.05
C GLU A 544 31.01 -5.73 22.53
N LEU A 545 30.04 -5.34 23.38
CA LEU A 545 30.24 -5.07 24.82
C LEU A 545 31.25 -3.95 25.12
N SER A 546 31.55 -3.08 24.15
CA SER A 546 32.43 -1.94 24.30
C SER A 546 31.65 -0.63 24.40
N LEU A 547 32.22 0.38 25.07
CA LEU A 547 31.70 1.75 25.01
C LEU A 547 32.14 2.42 23.70
N VAL A 548 31.21 3.02 22.98
CA VAL A 548 31.51 3.75 21.75
C VAL A 548 31.79 5.21 22.08
N ALA A 549 33.00 5.70 21.81
CA ALA A 549 33.36 7.11 21.99
C ALA A 549 32.74 8.03 20.92
N ALA A 550 32.59 7.52 19.69
CA ALA A 550 31.99 8.24 18.58
C ALA A 550 31.44 7.30 17.51
N HIS A 551 30.39 7.74 16.80
CA HIS A 551 29.90 7.09 15.59
C HIS A 551 29.82 8.05 14.41
N LYS A 552 29.90 7.50 13.19
CA LYS A 552 29.82 8.31 11.97
C LYS A 552 28.44 8.91 11.74
N GLY A 553 28.43 10.10 11.16
CA GLY A 553 27.22 10.73 10.64
C GLY A 553 26.80 10.08 9.32
N THR A 554 25.71 10.58 8.75
CA THR A 554 25.13 10.08 7.50
C THR A 554 24.76 11.23 6.56
N LEU A 555 24.79 10.98 5.26
CA LEU A 555 24.17 11.82 4.24
C LEU A 555 23.77 10.94 3.05
N GLY A 556 22.47 10.80 2.80
CA GLY A 556 21.94 10.16 1.60
C GLY A 556 21.61 11.19 0.53
N PHE A 557 21.90 10.90 -0.74
CA PHE A 557 21.50 11.73 -1.87
C PHE A 557 21.37 10.91 -3.16
N LYS A 558 20.69 11.47 -4.16
CA LYS A 558 20.67 10.94 -5.53
C LYS A 558 21.56 11.77 -6.42
N LEU A 559 22.26 11.14 -7.36
CA LEU A 559 22.86 11.84 -8.51
C LEU A 559 21.97 11.58 -9.72
N VAL A 560 21.38 12.65 -10.26
CA VAL A 560 20.44 12.59 -11.39
C VAL A 560 21.12 13.09 -12.65
N ALA A 561 20.94 12.37 -13.76
CA ALA A 561 21.35 12.79 -15.09
C ALA A 561 20.15 12.85 -16.04
N GLU A 562 20.05 13.95 -16.77
CA GLU A 562 19.08 14.20 -17.82
C GLU A 562 19.77 14.26 -19.18
N GLY A 563 19.05 13.81 -20.20
CA GLY A 563 19.51 13.76 -21.59
C GLY A 563 18.31 13.72 -22.53
N LYS A 564 18.52 13.17 -23.73
CA LYS A 564 17.52 13.21 -24.81
C LYS A 564 17.43 11.86 -25.50
N ALA A 565 16.22 11.30 -25.57
CA ALA A 565 15.97 10.02 -26.21
C ALA A 565 16.20 10.10 -27.72
N ALA A 566 16.80 9.05 -28.27
CA ALA A 566 16.97 8.83 -29.70
C ALA A 566 17.09 7.32 -29.98
N HIS A 567 16.91 6.91 -31.24
CA HIS A 567 17.24 5.54 -31.66
C HIS A 567 18.76 5.34 -31.60
N SER A 568 19.26 4.25 -31.00
CA SER A 568 20.70 4.08 -30.75
C SER A 568 21.56 3.99 -32.02
N GLY A 569 20.97 3.69 -33.17
CA GLY A 569 21.63 3.78 -34.48
C GLY A 569 21.91 5.20 -34.98
N TYR A 570 21.35 6.22 -34.34
CA TYR A 570 21.55 7.65 -34.65
C TYR A 570 21.85 8.46 -33.37
N PRO A 571 22.92 8.12 -32.63
CA PRO A 571 23.13 8.60 -31.26
C PRO A 571 23.29 10.13 -31.18
N TRP A 572 23.78 10.77 -32.24
CA TRP A 572 23.93 12.23 -32.34
C TRP A 572 22.61 13.02 -32.39
N LEU A 573 21.45 12.35 -32.50
CA LEU A 573 20.14 13.01 -32.40
C LEU A 573 19.66 13.16 -30.94
N GLY A 574 20.30 12.44 -30.02
CA GLY A 574 20.00 12.41 -28.59
C GLY A 574 21.23 12.69 -27.71
N GLU A 575 21.03 12.59 -26.41
CA GLU A 575 22.05 12.80 -25.39
C GLU A 575 21.90 11.70 -24.33
N SER A 576 22.95 10.90 -24.12
CA SER A 576 22.90 9.73 -23.23
C SER A 576 23.12 10.15 -21.77
N ALA A 577 22.05 10.16 -20.98
CA ALA A 577 22.09 10.44 -19.54
C ALA A 577 23.06 9.50 -18.80
N ILE A 578 23.11 8.21 -19.16
CA ILE A 578 24.08 7.25 -18.59
C ILE A 578 25.52 7.67 -18.90
N SER A 579 25.79 8.10 -20.13
CA SER A 579 27.14 8.54 -20.54
C SER A 579 27.57 9.84 -19.85
N SER A 580 26.63 10.72 -19.51
CA SER A 580 26.87 11.91 -18.68
C SER A 580 27.07 11.58 -17.21
N LEU A 581 26.37 10.55 -16.69
CA LEU A 581 26.42 10.14 -15.28
C LEU A 581 27.73 9.43 -14.90
N ILE A 582 28.25 8.54 -15.77
CA ILE A 582 29.42 7.69 -15.49
C ILE A 582 30.67 8.50 -15.05
N PRO A 583 31.10 9.57 -15.75
CA PRO A 583 32.29 10.34 -15.34
C PRO A 583 32.14 11.01 -13.98
N VAL A 584 30.92 11.43 -13.62
CA VAL A 584 30.64 12.06 -12.33
C VAL A 584 30.69 11.02 -11.22
N LEU A 585 30.07 9.85 -11.40
CA LEU A 585 30.16 8.73 -10.44
C LEU A 585 31.61 8.30 -10.21
N ALA A 586 32.39 8.14 -11.28
CA ALA A 586 33.80 7.79 -11.21
C ALA A 586 34.63 8.85 -10.45
N HIS A 587 34.28 10.14 -10.55
CA HIS A 587 34.95 11.16 -9.73
C HIS A 587 34.50 11.13 -8.26
N LEU A 588 33.20 10.98 -8.00
CA LEU A 588 32.66 10.92 -6.63
C LEU A 588 33.26 9.77 -5.82
N ASP A 589 33.45 8.60 -6.44
CA ASP A 589 34.08 7.44 -5.81
C ASP A 589 35.51 7.72 -5.30
N THR A 590 36.28 8.57 -6.01
CA THR A 590 37.63 8.96 -5.58
C THR A 590 37.68 9.97 -4.42
N LEU A 591 36.56 10.62 -4.06
CA LEU A 591 36.56 11.68 -3.05
C LEU A 591 36.90 11.18 -1.64
N GLN A 592 36.65 9.91 -1.34
CA GLN A 592 36.97 9.33 -0.03
C GLN A 592 38.49 9.18 0.20
N ASP A 593 39.27 9.00 -0.87
CA ASP A 593 40.72 8.82 -0.79
C ASP A 593 41.50 10.13 -0.99
N LEU A 594 40.91 11.13 -1.63
CA LEU A 594 41.48 12.47 -1.73
C LEU A 594 41.58 13.17 -0.34
N PRO A 595 42.66 13.92 -0.07
CA PRO A 595 42.74 14.82 1.08
C PRO A 595 41.71 15.97 1.01
N PRO A 596 41.18 16.45 2.15
CA PRO A 596 40.21 17.56 2.19
C PRO A 596 40.69 18.84 1.48
N GLU A 597 41.99 19.15 1.54
CA GLU A 597 42.59 20.35 0.92
C GLU A 597 42.55 20.28 -0.61
N LYS A 598 42.43 19.06 -1.17
CA LYS A 598 42.27 18.80 -2.61
C LYS A 598 40.81 18.60 -3.03
N GLY A 599 39.86 18.87 -2.11
CA GLY A 599 38.43 18.70 -2.33
C GLY A 599 37.89 17.29 -2.03
N GLY A 600 38.65 16.46 -1.32
CA GLY A 600 38.16 15.17 -0.81
C GLY A 600 37.18 15.32 0.37
N LEU A 601 36.60 14.20 0.79
CA LEU A 601 35.69 14.17 1.94
C LEU A 601 36.43 14.45 3.26
N LEU A 602 35.73 15.08 4.21
CA LEU A 602 36.27 15.43 5.52
C LEU A 602 36.68 14.18 6.32
N ARG A 603 37.65 14.36 7.23
CA ARG A 603 38.26 13.30 8.04
C ARG A 603 38.41 13.77 9.49
N SER A 604 38.42 12.82 10.42
CA SER A 604 38.64 13.05 11.85
C SER A 604 39.76 12.14 12.35
N GLU A 605 40.52 12.58 13.35
CA GLU A 605 41.49 11.73 14.06
C GLU A 605 40.79 10.56 14.78
N THR A 606 39.58 10.80 15.29
CA THR A 606 38.77 9.83 16.05
C THR A 606 38.02 8.85 15.14
N LEU A 607 37.40 9.33 14.06
CA LEU A 607 36.53 8.54 13.16
C LEU A 607 37.20 8.16 11.82
N GLY A 608 38.46 8.54 11.61
CA GLY A 608 39.21 8.29 10.38
C GLY A 608 38.62 9.01 9.16
N LYS A 609 38.62 8.33 8.00
CA LYS A 609 38.06 8.90 6.75
C LYS A 609 36.54 8.73 6.66
N SER A 610 35.85 9.75 6.13
CA SER A 610 34.49 9.57 5.61
C SER A 610 34.51 8.60 4.42
N THR A 611 33.46 7.81 4.26
CA THR A 611 33.35 6.82 3.17
C THR A 611 32.11 7.10 2.31
N LEU A 612 32.19 6.77 1.03
CA LEU A 612 31.10 6.95 0.06
C LEU A 612 30.75 5.59 -0.54
N ASN A 613 29.45 5.31 -0.66
CA ASN A 613 28.93 4.08 -1.26
C ASN A 613 27.90 4.42 -2.34
N ILE A 614 28.14 3.97 -3.57
CA ILE A 614 27.17 4.04 -4.68
C ILE A 614 26.29 2.79 -4.62
N GLY A 615 25.21 2.86 -3.85
CA GLY A 615 24.41 1.68 -3.50
C GLY A 615 23.47 1.18 -4.60
N ARG A 616 23.07 2.03 -5.54
CA ARG A 616 22.20 1.67 -6.67
C ARG A 616 22.44 2.60 -7.85
N VAL A 617 22.42 2.06 -9.07
CA VAL A 617 22.42 2.83 -10.32
C VAL A 617 21.28 2.31 -11.22
N HIS A 618 20.55 3.20 -11.87
CA HIS A 618 19.45 2.87 -12.79
C HIS A 618 19.40 3.87 -13.94
N GLY A 619 18.99 3.44 -15.13
CA GLY A 619 18.85 4.33 -16.29
C GLY A 619 18.59 3.57 -17.58
N GLY A 620 17.94 4.26 -18.53
CA GLY A 620 17.54 3.69 -19.82
C GLY A 620 16.33 2.74 -19.76
N ILE A 621 15.81 2.42 -20.95
CA ILE A 621 14.58 1.62 -21.13
C ILE A 621 14.86 0.35 -21.96
N ALA A 622 15.65 0.47 -23.03
CA ALA A 622 16.06 -0.63 -23.88
C ALA A 622 17.42 -0.35 -24.54
N ALA A 623 18.17 -1.39 -24.90
CA ALA A 623 19.52 -1.26 -25.47
C ALA A 623 19.56 -0.56 -26.85
N ASN A 624 18.44 -0.51 -27.57
CA ASN A 624 18.30 0.19 -28.84
C ASN A 624 17.83 1.66 -28.70
N VAL A 625 17.79 2.20 -27.48
CA VAL A 625 17.34 3.57 -27.17
C VAL A 625 18.42 4.31 -26.40
N VAL A 626 18.78 5.51 -26.87
CA VAL A 626 19.66 6.44 -26.13
C VAL A 626 18.92 6.87 -24.85
N PRO A 627 19.49 6.67 -23.64
CA PRO A 627 18.79 6.88 -22.40
C PRO A 627 18.60 8.38 -22.10
N ALA A 628 17.36 8.85 -22.01
CA ALA A 628 17.06 10.24 -21.64
C ALA A 628 17.18 10.54 -20.14
N HIS A 629 17.23 9.50 -19.29
CA HIS A 629 17.30 9.65 -17.84
C HIS A 629 18.13 8.52 -17.21
N ALA A 630 18.90 8.86 -16.19
CA ALA A 630 19.61 7.94 -15.31
C ALA A 630 19.73 8.55 -13.90
N GLU A 631 19.68 7.71 -12.87
CA GLU A 631 19.90 8.11 -11.49
C GLU A 631 20.80 7.11 -10.74
N ALA A 632 21.51 7.60 -9.72
CA ALA A 632 22.26 6.77 -8.79
C ALA A 632 21.97 7.18 -7.34
N ALA A 633 21.68 6.22 -6.46
CA ALA A 633 21.51 6.46 -5.04
C ALA A 633 22.85 6.27 -4.32
N ILE A 634 23.28 7.31 -3.59
CA ILE A 634 24.60 7.40 -2.96
C ILE A 634 24.41 7.66 -1.46
N SER A 635 25.18 6.96 -0.64
CA SER A 635 25.20 7.13 0.82
C SER A 635 26.63 7.44 1.28
N VAL A 636 26.78 8.51 2.07
CA VAL A 636 28.05 8.93 2.64
C VAL A 636 28.00 8.74 4.16
N ARG A 637 29.02 8.09 4.74
CA ARG A 637 29.23 8.02 6.19
C ARG A 637 30.23 9.10 6.59
N LEU A 638 29.78 10.06 7.38
CA LEU A 638 30.52 11.27 7.74
C LEU A 638 31.43 11.01 8.94
N ALA A 639 32.73 11.27 8.81
CA ALA A 639 33.70 11.21 9.92
C ALA A 639 33.92 12.58 10.58
N ALA A 640 33.63 13.68 9.89
CA ALA A 640 33.82 15.06 10.37
C ALA A 640 32.90 16.04 9.63
N GLY A 641 32.71 17.23 10.19
CA GLY A 641 31.88 18.31 9.65
C GLY A 641 30.38 18.02 9.71
N THR A 642 29.58 18.87 9.05
CA THR A 642 28.13 18.72 8.96
C THR A 642 27.70 18.11 7.62
N PRO A 643 26.44 17.65 7.51
CA PRO A 643 25.85 17.26 6.22
C PRO A 643 25.92 18.37 5.17
N GLU A 644 25.80 19.64 5.58
CA GLU A 644 25.91 20.82 4.71
C GLU A 644 27.33 21.04 4.16
N ASP A 645 28.38 20.85 4.99
CA ASP A 645 29.77 20.91 4.52
C ASP A 645 30.02 19.86 3.43
N THR A 646 29.48 18.66 3.64
CA THR A 646 29.63 17.53 2.70
C THR A 646 28.82 17.77 1.43
N ARG A 647 27.61 18.29 1.53
CA ARG A 647 26.80 18.76 0.38
C ARG A 647 27.62 19.73 -0.50
N ALA A 648 28.25 20.74 0.11
CA ALA A 648 29.07 21.70 -0.61
C ALA A 648 30.37 21.09 -1.22
N ILE A 649 30.89 19.98 -0.69
CA ILE A 649 31.98 19.22 -1.32
C ILE A 649 31.45 18.46 -2.56
N ILE A 650 30.33 17.74 -2.42
CA ILE A 650 29.71 16.98 -3.52
C ILE A 650 29.30 17.91 -4.67
N GLU A 651 28.61 19.02 -4.39
CA GLU A 651 28.20 19.99 -5.41
C GLU A 651 29.40 20.55 -6.20
N ARG A 652 30.51 20.88 -5.52
CA ARG A 652 31.76 21.32 -6.18
C ARG A 652 32.41 20.21 -7.01
N ALA A 653 32.39 18.96 -6.54
CA ALA A 653 32.91 17.83 -7.29
C ALA A 653 32.10 17.53 -8.55
N VAL A 654 30.77 17.59 -8.48
CA VAL A 654 29.88 17.45 -9.66
C VAL A 654 30.13 18.61 -10.64
N ALA A 655 30.10 19.85 -10.17
CA ALA A 655 30.32 21.04 -11.01
C ALA A 655 31.67 21.03 -11.73
N LYS A 656 32.72 20.48 -11.10
CA LYS A 656 34.06 20.33 -11.70
C LYS A 656 34.09 19.37 -12.89
N VAL A 657 33.29 18.30 -12.87
CA VAL A 657 33.23 17.31 -13.96
C VAL A 657 32.27 17.76 -15.05
N THR A 658 31.13 18.36 -14.68
CA THR A 658 30.10 18.82 -15.63
C THR A 658 30.39 20.18 -16.27
N GLY A 659 31.44 20.88 -15.82
CA GLY A 659 31.69 22.27 -16.20
C GLY A 659 30.61 23.25 -15.74
N GLY A 660 29.79 22.87 -14.75
CA GLY A 660 28.60 23.62 -14.33
C GLY A 660 27.36 23.41 -15.21
N GLY A 661 27.39 22.47 -16.15
CA GLY A 661 26.21 22.10 -16.94
C GLY A 661 25.10 21.49 -16.08
N ARG A 662 23.84 21.87 -16.33
CA ARG A 662 22.66 21.40 -15.56
C ARG A 662 22.25 19.94 -15.84
N SER A 663 22.83 19.28 -16.84
CA SER A 663 22.42 17.93 -17.25
C SER A 663 22.76 16.83 -16.24
N VAL A 664 23.63 17.08 -15.26
CA VAL A 664 23.86 16.16 -14.13
C VAL A 664 23.96 16.95 -12.84
N TYR A 665 23.14 16.61 -11.85
CA TYR A 665 23.06 17.34 -10.58
C TYR A 665 22.80 16.40 -9.39
N PRO A 666 23.31 16.73 -8.19
CA PRO A 666 22.97 16.02 -6.97
C PRO A 666 21.61 16.53 -6.42
N ASP A 667 20.68 15.60 -6.22
CA ASP A 667 19.40 15.82 -5.55
C ASP A 667 19.48 15.28 -4.11
N PHE A 668 19.19 16.15 -3.14
CA PHE A 668 19.22 15.84 -1.71
C PHE A 668 17.80 15.80 -1.07
N GLY A 669 16.74 16.03 -1.84
CA GLY A 669 15.35 16.16 -1.35
C GLY A 669 15.07 17.39 -0.46
N ASP A 670 13.81 17.57 -0.03
CA ASP A 670 13.40 18.67 0.86
C ASP A 670 13.91 18.50 2.31
N ARG A 671 14.44 17.31 2.65
CA ARG A 671 14.85 16.98 4.03
C ARG A 671 16.32 17.25 4.29
N LYS A 672 16.61 17.60 5.55
CA LYS A 672 17.94 17.46 6.16
C LYS A 672 18.24 15.97 6.37
N ALA A 673 18.42 15.22 5.27
CA ALA A 673 18.53 13.76 5.22
C ALA A 673 19.94 13.25 5.61
N GLY A 674 20.50 13.84 6.65
CA GLY A 674 21.80 13.49 7.18
C GLY A 674 21.96 13.98 8.61
N ALA A 675 22.73 13.23 9.40
CA ALA A 675 23.14 13.61 10.75
C ALA A 675 24.65 13.86 10.79
N PRO A 676 25.14 14.87 11.54
CA PRO A 676 26.57 15.00 11.78
C PRO A 676 27.10 13.81 12.63
N PRO A 677 28.42 13.59 12.66
CA PRO A 677 29.03 12.61 13.57
C PRO A 677 28.59 12.82 15.02
N GLN A 678 28.33 11.74 15.75
CA GLN A 678 27.93 11.79 17.15
C GLN A 678 29.09 11.38 18.05
N TYR A 679 29.18 12.04 19.20
CA TYR A 679 30.20 11.82 20.22
C TYR A 679 29.51 11.51 21.55
N PHE A 680 30.09 10.57 22.28
CA PHE A 680 29.56 10.01 23.52
C PHE A 680 30.60 10.14 24.63
N ASP A 681 30.13 10.05 25.87
CA ASP A 681 30.95 10.08 27.07
C ASP A 681 31.47 8.65 27.36
N VAL A 682 32.71 8.54 27.82
CA VAL A 682 33.42 7.26 28.05
C VAL A 682 34.14 7.25 29.41
N ASP A 683 33.58 7.97 30.38
CA ASP A 683 34.14 8.23 31.70
C ASP A 683 33.73 7.20 32.77
N VAL A 684 33.29 6.01 32.35
CA VAL A 684 32.93 4.89 33.23
C VAL A 684 33.93 3.75 33.03
N ASP A 685 34.60 3.34 34.11
CA ASP A 685 35.65 2.34 34.07
C ASP A 685 35.17 0.91 33.74
N GLY A 686 36.10 0.11 33.20
CA GLY A 686 35.94 -1.33 33.01
C GLY A 686 35.20 -1.73 31.72
N PHE A 687 35.21 -0.86 30.71
CA PHE A 687 34.79 -1.16 29.34
C PHE A 687 35.98 -0.96 28.39
N GLU A 688 36.03 -1.73 27.30
CA GLU A 688 36.84 -1.34 26.14
C GLU A 688 36.19 -0.14 25.46
N VAL A 689 36.98 0.75 24.85
CA VAL A 689 36.50 1.97 24.20
C VAL A 689 36.82 1.92 22.70
N ILE A 690 35.77 1.93 21.88
CA ILE A 690 35.86 1.81 20.42
C ILE A 690 35.23 3.01 19.71
N THR A 691 35.34 3.04 18.38
CA THR A 691 34.55 3.92 17.51
C THR A 691 33.89 3.11 16.41
N VAL A 692 32.70 3.53 15.96
CA VAL A 692 31.91 2.73 15.00
C VAL A 692 31.57 3.51 13.72
N ASN A 693 31.42 2.78 12.62
CA ASN A 693 31.22 3.34 11.28
C ASN A 693 29.75 3.48 10.87
N TYR A 694 28.83 2.90 11.64
CA TYR A 694 27.38 3.05 11.45
C TYR A 694 26.86 4.32 12.15
N GLY A 695 25.55 4.55 12.04
CA GLY A 695 24.83 5.59 12.77
C GLY A 695 23.68 4.97 13.54
N THR A 696 23.15 5.68 14.53
CA THR A 696 22.08 5.24 15.44
C THR A 696 20.98 6.31 15.49
N ASP A 697 19.93 6.11 16.28
CA ASP A 697 18.90 7.13 16.53
C ASP A 697 19.30 8.24 17.55
N ALA A 698 20.54 8.23 18.06
CA ALA A 698 21.07 9.30 18.91
C ALA A 698 20.88 10.75 18.40
N PRO A 699 21.06 11.09 17.09
CA PRO A 699 20.81 12.43 16.57
C PRO A 699 19.31 12.75 16.36
N ALA A 700 18.41 11.77 16.45
CA ALA A 700 16.97 11.99 16.38
C ALA A 700 16.36 12.42 17.73
N LEU A 701 17.00 12.03 18.85
CA LEU A 701 16.60 12.46 20.18
C LEU A 701 17.07 13.90 20.45
N LYS A 702 16.12 14.81 20.70
CA LYS A 702 16.40 16.21 21.08
C LYS A 702 16.84 16.28 22.54
N ILE A 703 18.15 16.14 22.74
CA ILE A 703 18.80 16.36 24.03
C ILE A 703 19.26 17.82 24.09
N HIS A 704 18.77 18.58 25.08
CA HIS A 704 19.24 19.94 25.36
C HIS A 704 19.97 19.94 26.70
N ASP A 705 21.19 20.50 26.71
CA ASP A 705 21.97 20.62 27.95
C ASP A 705 21.31 21.60 28.93
N GLN A 706 21.35 21.26 30.21
CA GLN A 706 20.84 22.13 31.27
C GLN A 706 21.86 23.25 31.53
N ARG A 707 21.40 24.45 31.97
CA ARG A 707 22.28 25.61 32.20
C ARG A 707 23.42 25.35 33.20
N THR A 708 23.30 24.30 34.01
CA THR A 708 24.25 23.91 35.07
C THR A 708 25.05 22.64 34.74
N GLN A 709 24.60 21.79 33.80
CA GLN A 709 25.22 20.49 33.52
C GLN A 709 24.87 20.00 32.11
N ARG A 710 25.88 19.52 31.37
CA ARG A 710 25.71 18.79 30.09
C ARG A 710 25.10 17.41 30.36
N VAL A 711 24.17 16.98 29.50
CA VAL A 711 23.58 15.64 29.56
C VAL A 711 24.61 14.63 29.03
N LYS A 712 24.96 13.63 29.86
CA LYS A 712 25.87 12.56 29.45
C LYS A 712 25.19 11.60 28.48
N ARG A 713 25.94 11.04 27.54
CA ARG A 713 25.43 10.15 26.50
C ARG A 713 26.35 8.95 26.38
N TYR A 714 25.84 7.74 26.62
CA TYR A 714 26.59 6.50 26.43
C TYR A 714 25.97 5.69 25.29
N LEU A 715 26.79 4.93 24.58
CA LEU A 715 26.38 4.01 23.53
C LEU A 715 27.06 2.66 23.78
N TYR A 716 26.26 1.64 24.03
CA TYR A 716 26.69 0.34 24.54
C TYR A 716 25.68 -0.75 24.20
N GLY A 717 26.13 -1.97 23.87
CA GLY A 717 25.28 -3.14 23.88
C GLY A 717 25.96 -4.43 23.40
N PRO A 718 25.24 -5.56 23.53
CA PRO A 718 25.74 -6.89 23.21
C PRO A 718 25.75 -7.19 21.70
N GLY A 719 26.69 -8.03 21.26
CA GLY A 719 26.77 -8.54 19.89
C GLY A 719 27.43 -7.59 18.89
N SER A 720 27.68 -8.12 17.69
CA SER A 720 28.45 -7.44 16.64
C SER A 720 27.59 -6.96 15.48
N ILE A 721 27.71 -5.68 15.13
CA ILE A 721 27.11 -5.12 13.90
C ILE A 721 27.53 -5.89 12.62
N LEU A 722 28.63 -6.64 12.66
CA LEU A 722 29.11 -7.41 11.50
C LEU A 722 28.21 -8.59 11.12
N VAL A 723 27.34 -9.05 12.04
CA VAL A 723 26.31 -10.07 11.76
C VAL A 723 24.88 -9.51 11.71
N ALA A 724 24.72 -8.21 11.99
CA ALA A 724 23.44 -7.52 11.83
C ALA A 724 22.99 -7.54 10.36
N HIS A 725 21.67 -7.54 10.15
CA HIS A 725 20.99 -7.59 8.86
C HIS A 725 21.27 -8.84 7.99
N ALA A 726 22.20 -9.71 8.37
CA ALA A 726 22.53 -10.95 7.68
C ALA A 726 21.61 -12.13 8.09
N ASP A 727 21.71 -13.26 7.39
CA ASP A 727 20.95 -14.48 7.70
C ASP A 727 21.50 -15.24 8.92
N ASN A 728 22.77 -14.99 9.27
CA ASN A 728 23.49 -15.60 10.40
C ASN A 728 23.54 -14.71 11.64
N GLU A 729 22.58 -13.79 11.80
CA GLU A 729 22.45 -12.94 12.97
C GLU A 729 22.23 -13.80 14.23
N ALA A 730 23.20 -13.73 15.16
CA ALA A 730 23.22 -14.55 16.36
C ALA A 730 24.12 -13.96 17.45
N ILE A 731 23.87 -14.36 18.69
CA ILE A 731 24.63 -13.94 19.87
C ILE A 731 24.76 -15.05 20.91
N THR A 732 25.81 -15.03 21.74
CA THR A 732 25.93 -15.98 22.86
C THR A 732 25.12 -15.55 24.09
N VAL A 733 24.73 -16.53 24.91
CA VAL A 733 24.12 -16.27 26.24
C VAL A 733 25.11 -15.53 27.15
N GLY A 734 26.41 -15.82 27.05
CA GLY A 734 27.46 -15.15 27.83
C GLY A 734 27.54 -13.66 27.54
N GLU A 735 27.49 -13.25 26.26
CA GLU A 735 27.47 -11.83 25.87
C GLU A 735 26.21 -11.12 26.38
N LEU A 736 25.05 -11.77 26.29
CA LEU A 736 23.78 -11.20 26.77
C LEU A 736 23.80 -10.96 28.28
N GLU A 737 24.38 -11.88 29.06
CA GLU A 737 24.53 -11.75 30.51
C GLU A 737 25.58 -10.70 30.92
N GLU A 738 26.67 -10.56 30.15
CA GLU A 738 27.64 -9.48 30.41
C GLU A 738 27.06 -8.11 30.06
N ALA A 739 26.21 -7.99 29.03
CA ALA A 739 25.50 -6.74 28.76
C ALA A 739 24.57 -6.31 29.89
N VAL A 740 23.89 -7.24 30.58
CA VAL A 740 23.10 -6.90 31.78
C VAL A 740 24.00 -6.23 32.84
N ARG A 741 25.20 -6.79 33.08
CA ARG A 741 26.19 -6.22 34.02
C ARG A 741 26.71 -4.86 33.54
N GLY A 742 26.94 -4.71 32.23
CA GLY A 742 27.37 -3.46 31.61
C GLY A 742 26.34 -2.34 31.75
N TYR A 743 25.09 -2.57 31.33
CA TYR A 743 23.99 -1.61 31.51
C TYR A 743 23.80 -1.26 32.99
N LYS A 744 23.84 -2.23 33.90
CA LYS A 744 23.74 -1.99 35.35
C LYS A 744 24.87 -1.10 35.87
N ARG A 745 26.10 -1.28 35.40
CA ARG A 745 27.25 -0.40 35.74
C ARG A 745 27.05 1.02 35.22
N LEU A 746 26.57 1.20 33.99
CA LEU A 746 26.29 2.53 33.41
C LEU A 746 25.15 3.26 34.13
N ILE A 747 24.08 2.53 34.48
CA ILE A 747 22.97 3.07 35.29
C ILE A 747 23.48 3.47 36.68
N ALA A 748 24.26 2.62 37.35
CA ALA A 748 24.82 2.91 38.67
C ALA A 748 25.81 4.08 38.67
N ALA A 749 26.52 4.33 37.57
CA ALA A 749 27.39 5.50 37.40
C ALA A 749 26.61 6.81 37.07
N SER A 750 25.29 6.71 36.86
CA SER A 750 24.41 7.82 36.43
C SER A 750 23.38 8.25 37.46
N LEU A 751 23.18 7.46 38.53
CA LEU A 751 22.30 7.73 39.67
C LEU A 751 23.05 8.49 40.79
#